data_AF-A0A1T4VB15-F1
#
_entry.id   AF-A0A1T4VB15-F1
#
_cell.length_a   1.000
_cell.length_b   1.000
_cell.length_c   1.000
_cell.angle_alpha   90.00
_cell.angle_beta   90.00
_cell.angle_gamma   90.00
#
_symmetry.space_group_name_H-M   'P 1'
#
loop_
_entity.id
_entity.type
_entity.pdbx_description
1 polymer ?
#
loop_
_entity_poly.entity_id
_entity_poly.type
_entity_poly.pdbx_seq_one_letter_code
_entity_poly.pdbx_strand_id
1 'polypeptide(L)'
;MFKTKSLRKKLTFAALSGSLLFILGFAVFSPIRNYFLLTTIDDIEKNNLFRITSRAEEQALKEEKRRLTNLNESVSELLGTELEQITEDVALLRDTFENFLEQPEKYKERILPNALYKDVISKVPYVHYSQRLLKEGLTPQIEKEVRIASNIADFSPFYSDYYNCIFFGSERGYSIGLYVMEHQDDLVPVSTEPSRTTYDPVTRIWYQNGKKFKEPSFTDIYQAQSGDMVVSCISPYYVNGEFRGIMGVDCNPNKIYELVKSIAVEESELYFILSQKGEILFVNFDSDALSVSLGKDIRNSEEESLAEVAKYMTAQKSGFESVTIKGKEYFIAYTPVKKVNWSFASLIPVEKVYAPAKVIRQHLTKVQDQFYEKIENFIVIVAASTLGFVLLLLFVIFKRIIPLSDSVVKPILELTRSVNEFASGDLDKRVDFKSKDEIQNIGDNFNSLAQRLQDTIRDLSVVSAEKMRLDAEINVVNEILVNYLPDDFSIADKHNFDLFAVEYPAKTSGGDYFDFFMLDDDHMAISVGDVSGRGVPSALFMMISKSVIKSFSKMNPNQDLGSLFTMVNDRLHKHNTEKMYVAVFFGVIELSSGRMKYVNAGHFAPYIFRDQSQTGNFLMDESIDPIMALTSDATFRTRETVINPGDIVFMYTDGITTELSNSGEKFDEDMLTDAVFEAAKAGMSSKEIVEASHKAAVEFAGHPEFNDDIALLCLKRKK
;
A
#
# COMPACT_ATOMS: atom_id res chain seq x y z
N MET A 1 68.89 -22.88 -19.96
CA MET A 1 68.41 -21.82 -19.03
C MET A 1 67.01 -21.25 -19.40
N PHE A 2 66.16 -21.89 -20.22
CA PHE A 2 64.95 -21.25 -20.77
C PHE A 2 63.57 -21.88 -20.42
N LYS A 3 63.45 -22.86 -19.50
CA LYS A 3 62.14 -23.48 -19.16
C LYS A 3 61.51 -23.07 -17.81
N THR A 4 62.20 -22.31 -16.96
CA THR A 4 61.75 -22.00 -15.58
C THR A 4 60.58 -21.03 -15.50
N LYS A 5 60.38 -20.15 -16.48
CA LYS A 5 59.27 -19.16 -16.47
C LYS A 5 57.91 -19.73 -16.86
N SER A 6 57.84 -20.92 -17.46
CA SER A 6 56.60 -21.49 -18.02
C SER A 6 55.62 -21.96 -16.94
N LEU A 7 56.07 -22.77 -15.98
CA LEU A 7 55.18 -23.41 -15.00
C LEU A 7 54.65 -22.39 -13.98
N ARG A 8 55.53 -21.53 -13.45
CA ARG A 8 55.17 -20.45 -12.52
C ARG A 8 54.10 -19.53 -13.13
N LYS A 9 54.28 -19.08 -14.38
CA LYS A 9 53.31 -18.23 -15.07
C LYS A 9 51.97 -18.92 -15.30
N LYS A 10 51.97 -20.22 -15.62
CA LYS A 10 50.73 -20.98 -15.84
C LYS A 10 49.93 -21.15 -14.54
N LEU A 11 50.60 -21.45 -13.43
CA LEU A 11 49.95 -21.65 -12.13
C LEU A 11 49.39 -20.34 -11.56
N THR A 12 50.17 -19.25 -11.64
CA THR A 12 49.68 -17.94 -11.21
C THR A 12 48.56 -17.43 -12.12
N PHE A 13 48.64 -17.67 -13.43
CA PHE A 13 47.57 -17.31 -14.37
C PHE A 13 46.27 -18.07 -14.11
N ALA A 14 46.34 -19.39 -13.89
CA ALA A 14 45.18 -20.20 -13.55
C ALA A 14 44.50 -19.72 -12.26
N ALA A 15 45.28 -19.51 -11.19
CA ALA A 15 44.75 -19.02 -9.90
C ALA A 15 44.16 -17.59 -9.99
N LEU A 16 44.80 -16.69 -10.75
CA LEU A 16 44.28 -15.35 -11.00
C LEU A 16 43.00 -15.38 -11.84
N SER A 17 42.94 -16.22 -12.87
CA SER A 17 41.77 -16.32 -13.75
C SER A 17 40.52 -16.87 -13.03
N GLY A 18 40.68 -17.91 -12.20
CA GLY A 18 39.58 -18.45 -11.40
C GLY A 18 39.08 -17.45 -10.34
N SER A 19 40.00 -16.76 -9.67
CA SER A 19 39.65 -15.71 -8.69
C SER A 19 38.94 -14.53 -9.36
N LEU A 20 39.39 -14.12 -10.56
CA LEU A 20 38.79 -13.02 -11.33
C LEU A 20 37.36 -13.35 -11.77
N LEU A 21 37.09 -14.59 -12.20
CA LEU A 21 35.75 -15.05 -12.59
C LEU A 21 34.77 -15.02 -11.41
N PHE A 22 35.21 -15.46 -10.22
CA PHE A 22 34.38 -15.43 -9.02
C PHE A 22 34.06 -13.98 -8.58
N ILE A 23 35.05 -13.09 -8.65
CA ILE A 23 34.89 -11.67 -8.32
C ILE A 23 34.01 -10.95 -9.34
N LEU A 24 34.14 -11.24 -10.64
CA LEU A 24 33.28 -10.70 -11.70
C LEU A 24 31.82 -11.12 -11.51
N GLY A 25 31.55 -12.37 -11.13
CA GLY A 25 30.20 -12.84 -10.83
C GLY A 25 29.56 -12.03 -9.69
N PHE A 26 30.29 -11.83 -8.59
CA PHE A 26 29.79 -11.08 -7.43
C PHE A 26 29.63 -9.58 -7.72
N ALA A 27 30.56 -9.00 -8.48
CA ALA A 27 30.57 -7.58 -8.83
C ALA A 27 29.46 -7.19 -9.83
N VAL A 28 28.99 -8.13 -10.66
CA VAL A 28 27.93 -7.89 -11.66
C VAL A 28 26.53 -8.14 -11.09
N PHE A 29 26.33 -9.18 -10.27
CA PHE A 29 24.99 -9.53 -9.76
C PHE A 29 24.47 -8.56 -8.69
N SER A 30 25.34 -8.04 -7.83
CA SER A 30 24.94 -7.16 -6.72
C SER A 30 24.33 -5.81 -7.20
N PRO A 31 24.94 -5.07 -8.15
CA PRO A 31 24.34 -3.84 -8.68
C PRO A 31 23.01 -4.08 -9.39
N ILE A 32 22.89 -5.16 -10.17
CA ILE A 32 21.66 -5.49 -10.92
C ILE A 32 20.50 -5.76 -9.94
N ARG A 33 20.75 -6.55 -8.89
CA ARG A 33 19.75 -6.82 -7.85
C ARG A 33 19.32 -5.53 -7.15
N ASN A 34 20.26 -4.66 -6.80
CA ASN A 34 19.95 -3.39 -6.14
C ASN A 34 19.15 -2.44 -7.05
N TYR A 35 19.43 -2.43 -8.36
CA TYR A 35 18.67 -1.67 -9.35
C TYR A 35 17.21 -2.15 -9.47
N PHE A 36 16.98 -3.47 -9.48
CA PHE A 36 15.63 -4.04 -9.50
C PHE A 36 14.83 -3.74 -8.22
N LEU A 37 15.50 -3.73 -7.06
CA LEU A 37 14.87 -3.34 -5.79
C LEU A 37 14.44 -1.87 -5.80
N LEU A 38 15.29 -0.97 -6.30
CA LEU A 38 14.99 0.46 -6.41
C LEU A 38 13.79 0.74 -7.32
N THR A 39 13.75 0.10 -8.50
CA THR A 39 12.64 0.29 -9.46
C THR A 39 11.32 -0.21 -8.90
N THR A 40 11.33 -1.33 -8.18
CA THR A 40 10.13 -1.88 -7.52
C THR A 40 9.60 -0.96 -6.41
N ILE A 41 10.50 -0.36 -5.61
CA ILE A 41 10.13 0.58 -4.55
C ILE A 41 9.54 1.87 -5.14
N ASP A 42 10.15 2.39 -6.22
CA ASP A 42 9.69 3.62 -6.90
C ASP A 42 8.26 3.48 -7.47
N ASP A 43 7.95 2.32 -8.07
CA ASP A 43 6.63 2.04 -8.62
C ASP A 43 5.54 1.85 -7.54
N ILE A 44 5.88 1.22 -6.41
CA ILE A 44 4.93 1.04 -5.30
C ILE A 44 4.63 2.38 -4.62
N GLU A 45 5.64 3.24 -4.44
CA GLU A 45 5.47 4.53 -3.76
C GLU A 45 4.73 5.57 -4.59
N LYS A 46 5.03 5.72 -5.89
CA LYS A 46 4.33 6.68 -6.76
C LYS A 46 2.82 6.42 -6.83
N ASN A 47 2.45 5.14 -6.93
CA ASN A 47 1.04 4.74 -6.95
C ASN A 47 0.34 4.98 -5.61
N ASN A 48 1.03 4.75 -4.49
CA ASN A 48 0.46 4.99 -3.17
C ASN A 48 0.31 6.49 -2.85
N LEU A 49 1.31 7.30 -3.20
CA LEU A 49 1.26 8.75 -3.00
C LEU A 49 0.07 9.37 -3.73
N PHE A 50 -0.09 9.07 -5.02
CA PHE A 50 -1.19 9.57 -5.83
C PHE A 50 -2.55 9.18 -5.23
N ARG A 51 -2.70 7.92 -4.81
CA ARG A 51 -3.94 7.44 -4.18
C ARG A 51 -4.26 8.12 -2.85
N ILE A 52 -3.25 8.40 -2.03
CA ILE A 52 -3.44 9.08 -0.74
C ILE A 52 -3.81 10.55 -0.96
N THR A 53 -3.12 11.25 -1.87
CA THR A 53 -3.42 12.65 -2.18
C THR A 53 -4.78 12.82 -2.81
N SER A 54 -5.17 11.97 -3.78
CA SER A 54 -6.49 12.06 -4.41
C SER A 54 -7.62 11.77 -3.42
N ARG A 55 -7.43 10.82 -2.49
CA ARG A 55 -8.41 10.58 -1.41
C ARG A 55 -8.53 11.76 -0.45
N ALA A 56 -7.41 12.40 -0.10
CA ALA A 56 -7.41 13.57 0.76
C ALA A 56 -8.13 14.76 0.08
N GLU A 57 -7.90 14.98 -1.22
CA GLU A 57 -8.59 15.99 -2.01
C GLU A 57 -10.09 15.70 -2.10
N GLU A 58 -10.49 14.45 -2.42
CA GLU A 58 -11.90 14.05 -2.49
C GLU A 58 -12.61 14.23 -1.14
N GLN A 59 -11.95 13.87 -0.04
CA GLN A 59 -12.51 14.04 1.30
C GLN A 59 -12.63 15.51 1.69
N ALA A 60 -11.62 16.34 1.41
CA ALA A 60 -11.68 17.78 1.66
C ALA A 60 -12.83 18.43 0.89
N LEU A 61 -12.99 18.09 -0.40
CA LEU A 61 -14.11 18.58 -1.22
C LEU A 61 -15.47 18.15 -0.65
N LYS A 62 -15.59 16.90 -0.21
CA LYS A 62 -16.85 16.38 0.34
C LYS A 62 -17.23 17.05 1.66
N GLU A 63 -16.26 17.25 2.55
CA GLU A 63 -16.46 17.95 3.83
C GLU A 63 -16.88 19.41 3.58
N GLU A 64 -16.20 20.07 2.64
CA GLU A 64 -16.45 21.46 2.31
C GLU A 64 -17.79 21.68 1.62
N LYS A 65 -18.16 20.80 0.67
CA LYS A 65 -19.49 20.80 0.04
C LYS A 65 -20.60 20.70 1.08
N ARG A 66 -20.44 19.80 2.06
CA ARG A 66 -21.42 19.64 3.15
C ARG A 66 -21.49 20.90 4.02
N ARG A 67 -20.34 21.48 4.36
CA ARG A 67 -20.24 22.70 5.19
C ARG A 67 -20.95 23.88 4.53
N LEU A 68 -20.63 24.18 3.27
CA LEU A 68 -21.23 25.30 2.54
C LEU A 68 -22.72 25.11 2.25
N THR A 69 -23.15 23.87 1.97
CA THR A 69 -24.59 23.58 1.79
C THR A 69 -25.36 23.86 3.09
N ASN A 70 -24.88 23.36 4.23
CA ASN A 70 -25.53 23.59 5.53
C ASN A 70 -25.52 25.08 5.93
N LEU A 71 -24.42 25.78 5.65
CA LEU A 71 -24.32 27.22 5.89
C LEU A 71 -25.37 27.97 5.07
N ASN A 72 -25.48 27.67 3.77
CA ASN A 72 -26.43 28.33 2.90
C ASN A 72 -27.88 28.08 3.29
N GLU A 73 -28.21 26.85 3.69
CA GLU A 73 -29.53 26.51 4.21
C GLU A 73 -29.85 27.33 5.47
N SER A 74 -28.93 27.37 6.43
CA SER A 74 -29.10 28.12 7.69
C SER A 74 -29.26 29.62 7.45
N VAL A 75 -28.42 30.21 6.61
CA VAL A 75 -28.49 31.64 6.26
C VAL A 75 -29.78 31.95 5.50
N SER A 76 -30.15 31.12 4.53
CA SER A 76 -31.37 31.34 3.73
C SER A 76 -32.64 31.21 4.58
N GLU A 77 -32.66 30.32 5.57
CA GLU A 77 -33.79 30.15 6.49
C GLU A 77 -33.92 31.34 7.45
N LEU A 78 -32.82 31.79 8.08
CA LEU A 78 -32.88 32.96 8.96
C LEU A 78 -33.24 34.22 8.17
N LEU A 79 -32.55 34.47 7.05
CA LEU A 79 -32.82 35.62 6.21
C LEU A 79 -34.27 35.62 5.69
N GLY A 80 -34.79 34.45 5.31
CA GLY A 80 -36.19 34.30 4.93
C GLY A 80 -37.16 34.66 6.06
N THR A 81 -36.85 34.26 7.29
CA THR A 81 -37.66 34.56 8.48
C THR A 81 -37.68 36.05 8.79
N GLU A 82 -36.52 36.71 8.78
CA GLU A 82 -36.41 38.15 9.04
C GLU A 82 -37.14 38.97 7.96
N LEU A 83 -36.95 38.63 6.68
CA LEU A 83 -37.62 39.34 5.59
C LEU A 83 -39.13 39.07 5.56
N GLU A 84 -39.57 37.89 6.00
CA GLU A 84 -40.98 37.60 6.20
C GLU A 84 -41.59 38.49 7.29
N GLN A 85 -40.92 38.65 8.44
CA GLN A 85 -41.38 39.54 9.50
C GLN A 85 -41.60 40.97 8.97
N ILE A 86 -40.66 41.49 8.16
CA ILE A 86 -40.79 42.81 7.52
C ILE A 86 -42.00 42.85 6.56
N THR A 87 -42.25 41.76 5.84
CA THR A 87 -43.38 41.65 4.91
C THR A 87 -44.71 41.70 5.67
N GLU A 88 -44.80 41.00 6.81
CA GLU A 88 -45.96 41.03 7.71
C GLU A 88 -46.17 42.40 8.38
N ASP A 89 -45.10 43.03 8.83
CA ASP A 89 -45.15 44.38 9.42
C ASP A 89 -45.66 45.42 8.40
N VAL A 90 -45.23 45.33 7.14
CA VAL A 90 -45.73 46.18 6.06
C VAL A 90 -47.20 45.90 5.73
N ALA A 91 -47.64 44.64 5.78
CA ALA A 91 -49.06 44.30 5.62
C ALA A 91 -49.91 44.94 6.73
N LEU A 92 -49.46 44.86 7.98
CA LEU A 92 -50.17 45.43 9.12
C LEU A 92 -50.21 46.97 9.08
N LEU A 93 -49.11 47.60 8.67
CA LEU A 93 -49.05 49.04 8.44
C LEU A 93 -50.00 49.47 7.30
N ARG A 94 -50.07 48.68 6.21
CA ARG A 94 -51.02 48.92 5.10
C ARG A 94 -52.44 48.90 5.63
N ASP A 95 -52.86 47.80 6.25
CA ASP A 95 -54.24 47.60 6.71
C ASP A 95 -54.66 48.71 7.70
N THR A 96 -53.72 49.13 8.54
CA THR A 96 -53.91 50.26 9.46
C THR A 96 -54.09 51.59 8.71
N PHE A 97 -53.24 51.85 7.72
CA PHE A 97 -53.29 53.06 6.91
C PHE A 97 -54.59 53.16 6.10
N GLU A 98 -55.03 52.04 5.52
CA GLU A 98 -56.31 51.93 4.83
C GLU A 98 -57.47 52.27 5.77
N ASN A 99 -57.48 51.71 6.99
CA ASN A 99 -58.52 51.99 7.98
C ASN A 99 -58.62 53.48 8.38
N PHE A 100 -57.50 54.20 8.47
CA PHE A 100 -57.53 55.66 8.69
C PHE A 100 -58.29 56.38 7.59
N LEU A 101 -58.06 56.00 6.33
CA LEU A 101 -58.63 56.65 5.16
C LEU A 101 -60.07 56.21 4.86
N GLU A 102 -60.43 54.97 5.20
CA GLU A 102 -61.79 54.44 5.05
C GLU A 102 -62.76 54.94 6.14
N GLN A 103 -62.24 55.24 7.34
CA GLN A 103 -63.05 55.66 8.49
C GLN A 103 -62.57 56.99 9.08
N PRO A 104 -62.49 58.07 8.28
CA PRO A 104 -61.88 59.34 8.70
C PRO A 104 -62.57 59.99 9.89
N GLU A 105 -63.85 59.69 10.13
CA GLU A 105 -64.65 60.22 11.25
C GLU A 105 -64.16 59.72 12.62
N LYS A 106 -63.44 58.59 12.66
CA LYS A 106 -62.96 57.98 13.92
C LYS A 106 -61.65 58.58 14.41
N TYR A 107 -60.97 59.37 13.60
CA TYR A 107 -59.62 59.85 13.86
C TYR A 107 -59.58 61.38 13.94
N LYS A 108 -58.70 61.89 14.80
CA LYS A 108 -58.49 63.34 14.91
C LYS A 108 -57.57 63.80 13.78
N GLU A 109 -57.82 64.99 13.26
CA GLU A 109 -56.90 65.61 12.30
C GLU A 109 -55.56 65.91 12.98
N ARG A 110 -54.46 65.48 12.36
CA ARG A 110 -53.09 65.72 12.82
C ARG A 110 -52.30 66.50 11.78
N ILE A 111 -51.53 67.49 12.23
CA ILE A 111 -50.67 68.29 11.36
C ILE A 111 -49.22 67.83 11.57
N LEU A 112 -48.56 67.45 10.48
CA LEU A 112 -47.13 67.09 10.48
C LEU A 112 -46.27 68.24 9.94
N PRO A 113 -44.99 68.32 10.35
CA PRO A 113 -43.99 69.19 9.73
C PRO A 113 -43.91 68.98 8.21
N ASN A 114 -43.79 70.07 7.45
CA ASN A 114 -43.63 70.01 6.00
C ASN A 114 -42.13 69.96 5.63
N ALA A 115 -41.72 68.88 4.96
CA ALA A 115 -40.33 68.61 4.57
C ALA A 115 -39.89 69.30 3.26
N LEU A 116 -40.71 70.17 2.66
CA LEU A 116 -40.35 70.85 1.41
C LEU A 116 -39.18 71.83 1.57
N TYR A 117 -39.02 72.43 2.75
CA TYR A 117 -38.09 73.55 2.99
C TYR A 117 -37.12 73.33 4.16
N LYS A 118 -37.22 72.22 4.89
CA LYS A 118 -36.41 71.95 6.08
C LYS A 118 -35.96 70.50 6.10
N ASP A 119 -34.82 70.27 6.72
CA ASP A 119 -34.35 68.93 7.04
C ASP A 119 -35.32 68.28 8.04
N VAL A 120 -35.42 66.96 7.98
CA VAL A 120 -36.32 66.19 8.84
C VAL A 120 -35.54 65.65 10.03
N ILE A 121 -36.18 65.65 11.19
CA ILE A 121 -35.60 65.13 12.42
C ILE A 121 -35.87 63.62 12.46
N SER A 122 -34.86 62.82 12.79
CA SER A 122 -35.00 61.40 13.04
C SER A 122 -36.17 61.10 13.99
N LYS A 123 -36.95 60.05 13.70
CA LYS A 123 -38.12 59.61 14.48
C LYS A 123 -39.27 60.64 14.56
N VAL A 124 -39.21 61.73 13.79
CA VAL A 124 -40.30 62.70 13.64
C VAL A 124 -40.95 62.55 12.27
N PRO A 125 -42.24 62.18 12.19
CA PRO A 125 -42.92 61.99 10.92
C PRO A 125 -43.18 63.34 10.26
N TYR A 126 -43.06 63.36 8.94
CA TYR A 126 -43.21 64.57 8.12
C TYR A 126 -44.13 64.32 6.94
N VAL A 127 -44.62 65.40 6.35
CA VAL A 127 -45.35 65.38 5.08
C VAL A 127 -44.54 66.11 4.01
N HIS A 128 -44.57 65.59 2.79
CA HIS A 128 -44.06 66.25 1.59
C HIS A 128 -45.18 66.37 0.56
N TYR A 129 -45.22 67.51 -0.13
CA TYR A 129 -46.19 67.78 -1.20
C TYR A 129 -45.44 67.97 -2.50
N SER A 130 -45.80 67.24 -3.56
CA SER A 130 -45.18 67.42 -4.86
C SER A 130 -45.52 68.77 -5.47
N GLN A 131 -44.64 69.29 -6.33
CA GLN A 131 -44.93 70.52 -7.07
C GLN A 131 -46.16 70.40 -7.98
N ARG A 132 -46.48 69.18 -8.43
CA ARG A 132 -47.71 68.90 -9.18
C ARG A 132 -48.93 69.21 -8.33
N LEU A 133 -49.00 68.66 -7.12
CA LEU A 133 -50.10 68.90 -6.19
C LEU A 133 -50.18 70.38 -5.76
N LEU A 134 -49.03 71.03 -5.50
CA LEU A 134 -49.01 72.44 -5.15
C LEU A 134 -49.52 73.36 -6.29
N LYS A 135 -49.28 72.99 -7.56
CA LYS A 135 -49.81 73.71 -8.73
C LYS A 135 -51.30 73.44 -8.98
N GLU A 136 -51.74 72.21 -8.76
CA GLU A 136 -53.16 71.81 -8.91
C GLU A 136 -54.05 72.40 -7.78
N GLY A 137 -53.46 72.64 -6.61
CA GLY A 137 -54.07 73.31 -5.47
C GLY A 137 -54.45 72.33 -4.34
N LEU A 138 -54.07 72.69 -3.11
CA LEU A 138 -54.46 71.99 -1.89
C LEU A 138 -55.93 72.30 -1.56
N THR A 139 -56.84 71.45 -2.04
CA THR A 139 -58.26 71.57 -1.71
C THR A 139 -58.51 71.19 -0.24
N PRO A 140 -59.56 71.72 0.42
CA PRO A 140 -59.90 71.34 1.80
C PRO A 140 -60.10 69.83 2.00
N GLN A 141 -60.53 69.13 0.95
CA GLN A 141 -60.68 67.68 0.98
C GLN A 141 -59.33 66.95 1.03
N ILE A 142 -58.35 67.39 0.24
CA ILE A 142 -56.99 66.83 0.26
C ILE A 142 -56.29 67.17 1.58
N GLU A 143 -56.44 68.40 2.08
CA GLU A 143 -55.90 68.79 3.38
C GLU A 143 -56.45 67.92 4.51
N LYS A 144 -57.77 67.66 4.52
CA LYS A 144 -58.39 66.76 5.49
C LYS A 144 -57.85 65.33 5.36
N GLU A 145 -57.75 64.81 4.13
CA GLU A 145 -57.19 63.47 3.88
C GLU A 145 -55.75 63.34 4.41
N VAL A 146 -54.89 64.31 4.11
CA VAL A 146 -53.50 64.32 4.60
C VAL A 146 -53.43 64.36 6.12
N ARG A 147 -54.29 65.16 6.76
CA ARG A 147 -54.35 65.25 8.23
C ARG A 147 -54.87 63.98 8.90
N ILE A 148 -55.76 63.24 8.24
CA ILE A 148 -56.22 61.93 8.70
C ILE A 148 -55.13 60.88 8.48
N ALA A 149 -54.52 60.83 7.29
CA ALA A 149 -53.40 59.96 6.97
C ALA A 149 -52.22 60.13 7.94
N SER A 150 -52.02 61.36 8.42
CA SER A 150 -50.98 61.70 9.40
C SER A 150 -51.11 60.97 10.74
N ASN A 151 -52.23 60.31 11.06
CA ASN A 151 -52.37 59.47 12.26
C ASN A 151 -51.47 58.23 12.22
N ILE A 152 -50.95 57.83 11.05
CA ILE A 152 -49.95 56.76 10.93
C ILE A 152 -48.67 57.04 11.73
N ALA A 153 -48.42 58.32 12.04
CA ALA A 153 -47.36 58.76 12.93
C ALA A 153 -47.43 58.17 14.36
N ASP A 154 -48.60 57.71 14.82
CA ASP A 154 -48.75 57.08 16.15
C ASP A 154 -48.35 55.61 16.17
N PHE A 155 -48.15 54.98 15.00
CA PHE A 155 -47.68 53.59 14.88
C PHE A 155 -46.15 53.45 15.02
N SER A 156 -45.63 54.23 15.97
CA SER A 156 -44.28 54.20 16.54
C SER A 156 -43.76 52.81 16.98
N PRO A 157 -44.57 51.82 17.42
CA PRO A 157 -44.04 50.54 17.91
C PRO A 157 -43.37 49.64 16.85
N PHE A 158 -43.51 49.94 15.55
CA PHE A 158 -42.82 49.20 14.49
C PHE A 158 -41.40 49.70 14.21
N TYR A 159 -40.75 50.41 15.15
CA TYR A 159 -39.31 50.69 15.04
C TYR A 159 -38.52 49.41 15.28
N SER A 160 -38.57 48.52 14.31
CA SER A 160 -37.55 47.50 14.17
C SER A 160 -36.23 48.20 13.88
N ASP A 161 -35.15 47.76 14.53
CA ASP A 161 -33.80 48.24 14.26
C ASP A 161 -33.41 48.01 12.79
N TYR A 162 -34.18 47.27 11.99
CA TYR A 162 -33.97 47.07 10.56
C TYR A 162 -34.38 48.25 9.67
N TYR A 163 -35.25 49.15 10.13
CA TYR A 163 -35.86 50.15 9.26
C TYR A 163 -35.00 51.40 9.13
N ASN A 164 -34.90 51.93 7.90
CA ASN A 164 -34.26 53.21 7.60
C ASN A 164 -35.31 54.32 7.44
N CYS A 165 -36.39 54.04 6.71
CA CYS A 165 -37.50 54.96 6.52
C CYS A 165 -38.82 54.22 6.33
N ILE A 166 -39.88 54.66 6.99
CA ILE A 166 -41.25 54.25 6.70
C ILE A 166 -41.88 55.34 5.84
N PHE A 167 -42.44 54.99 4.68
CA PHE A 167 -42.95 55.98 3.73
C PHE A 167 -44.27 55.57 3.10
N PHE A 168 -45.08 56.57 2.78
CA PHE A 168 -46.39 56.46 2.16
C PHE A 168 -46.47 57.46 1.03
N GLY A 169 -46.78 57.03 -0.18
CA GLY A 169 -47.04 57.90 -1.32
C GLY A 169 -48.48 57.81 -1.76
N SER A 170 -49.13 58.94 -1.97
CA SER A 170 -50.46 59.03 -2.56
C SER A 170 -50.38 59.27 -4.06
N GLU A 171 -51.33 58.71 -4.81
CA GLU A 171 -51.54 59.04 -6.23
C GLU A 171 -51.79 60.55 -6.45
N ARG A 172 -52.31 61.23 -5.41
CA ARG A 172 -52.58 62.66 -5.37
C ARG A 172 -51.34 63.52 -5.19
N GLY A 173 -50.16 62.94 -5.02
CA GLY A 173 -48.88 63.66 -5.02
C GLY A 173 -48.41 64.18 -3.66
N TYR A 174 -49.00 63.73 -2.55
CA TYR A 174 -48.40 63.91 -1.23
C TYR A 174 -47.74 62.61 -0.75
N SER A 175 -46.75 62.73 0.12
CA SER A 175 -46.16 61.59 0.82
C SER A 175 -45.95 61.88 2.30
N ILE A 176 -46.09 60.84 3.12
CA ILE A 176 -45.74 60.88 4.55
C ILE A 176 -44.51 60.02 4.73
N GLY A 177 -43.51 60.51 5.45
CA GLY A 177 -42.25 59.81 5.68
C GLY A 177 -41.83 59.89 7.14
N LEU A 178 -41.04 58.90 7.56
CA LEU A 178 -40.49 58.78 8.90
C LEU A 178 -39.14 58.08 8.83
N TYR A 179 -38.05 58.85 8.95
CA TYR A 179 -36.71 58.28 9.04
C TYR A 179 -36.40 57.79 10.45
N VAL A 180 -35.70 56.67 10.55
CA VAL A 180 -35.29 56.06 11.81
C VAL A 180 -33.76 55.93 11.79
N MET A 181 -33.08 56.98 12.28
CA MET A 181 -31.63 56.96 12.48
C MET A 181 -31.26 56.58 13.93
N GLU A 182 -30.00 56.24 14.14
CA GLU A 182 -29.47 55.73 15.41
C GLU A 182 -29.65 56.72 16.57
N HIS A 183 -29.46 58.03 16.33
CA HIS A 183 -29.76 59.07 17.32
C HIS A 183 -31.05 59.83 17.00
N GLN A 184 -31.74 60.27 18.05
CA GLN A 184 -33.05 60.95 17.95
C GLN A 184 -32.94 62.39 17.42
N ASP A 185 -31.77 63.02 17.59
CA ASP A 185 -31.52 64.42 17.16
C ASP A 185 -30.77 64.51 15.81
N ASP A 186 -30.55 63.38 15.13
CA ASP A 186 -29.89 63.38 13.82
C ASP A 186 -30.76 64.10 12.79
N LEU A 187 -30.19 65.12 12.14
CA LEU A 187 -30.78 65.78 10.98
C LEU A 187 -30.58 64.88 9.77
N VAL A 188 -31.67 64.37 9.20
CA VAL A 188 -31.60 63.63 7.95
C VAL A 188 -31.68 64.62 6.80
N PRO A 189 -30.61 64.77 6.00
CA PRO A 189 -30.68 65.61 4.81
C PRO A 189 -31.63 64.93 3.83
N VAL A 190 -32.83 65.50 3.68
CA VAL A 190 -33.73 65.12 2.58
C VAL A 190 -33.13 65.71 1.29
N SER A 191 -32.09 65.05 0.79
CA SER A 191 -31.18 65.34 -0.33
C SER A 191 -30.21 66.53 -0.20
N THR A 192 -29.05 66.36 -0.84
CA THR A 192 -27.94 67.31 -0.96
C THR A 192 -27.98 68.18 -2.24
N GLU A 193 -29.04 68.16 -3.08
CA GLU A 193 -29.49 69.19 -4.08
C GLU A 193 -30.57 68.59 -5.05
N PRO A 194 -31.13 69.31 -6.06
CA PRO A 194 -32.48 69.92 -6.15
C PRO A 194 -33.69 68.95 -6.13
N SER A 195 -33.60 67.83 -5.42
CA SER A 195 -34.66 66.83 -5.36
C SER A 195 -35.88 67.27 -4.53
N ARG A 196 -35.72 68.19 -3.55
CA ARG A 196 -36.83 68.65 -2.68
C ARG A 196 -37.99 69.25 -3.45
N THR A 197 -37.69 70.02 -4.50
CA THR A 197 -38.68 70.67 -5.36
C THR A 197 -39.09 69.82 -6.56
N THR A 198 -38.41 68.72 -6.85
CA THR A 198 -38.73 67.85 -8.00
C THR A 198 -39.28 66.48 -7.59
N TYR A 199 -39.30 66.18 -6.28
CA TYR A 199 -39.85 64.95 -5.73
C TYR A 199 -41.37 64.89 -5.95
N ASP A 200 -41.80 63.82 -6.60
CA ASP A 200 -43.19 63.38 -6.64
C ASP A 200 -43.20 61.88 -6.34
N PRO A 201 -43.94 61.39 -5.33
CA PRO A 201 -43.97 59.98 -5.00
C PRO A 201 -44.33 59.11 -6.20
N VAL A 202 -45.20 59.59 -7.10
CA VAL A 202 -45.69 58.77 -8.23
C VAL A 202 -44.62 58.50 -9.28
N THR A 203 -43.53 59.28 -9.34
CA THR A 203 -42.44 59.07 -10.32
C THR A 203 -41.33 58.17 -9.77
N ARG A 204 -41.38 57.81 -8.48
CA ARG A 204 -40.33 57.04 -7.83
C ARG A 204 -40.37 55.56 -8.23
N ILE A 205 -39.19 54.94 -8.24
CA ILE A 205 -39.00 53.52 -8.59
C ILE A 205 -39.87 52.62 -7.71
N TRP A 206 -39.87 52.84 -6.39
CA TRP A 206 -40.70 52.08 -5.45
C TRP A 206 -42.20 52.21 -5.77
N TYR A 207 -42.67 53.37 -6.18
CA TYR A 207 -44.10 53.57 -6.49
C TYR A 207 -44.49 52.87 -7.79
N GLN A 208 -43.63 52.95 -8.81
CA GLN A 208 -43.85 52.26 -10.09
C GLN A 208 -43.74 50.73 -9.96
N ASN A 209 -42.85 50.24 -9.09
CA ASN A 209 -42.75 48.82 -8.77
C ASN A 209 -43.96 48.34 -7.97
N GLY A 210 -44.39 49.11 -6.97
CA GLY A 210 -45.52 48.76 -6.10
C GLY A 210 -46.83 48.56 -6.84
N LYS A 211 -47.06 49.32 -7.92
CA LYS A 211 -48.25 49.14 -8.78
C LYS A 211 -48.35 47.76 -9.44
N LYS A 212 -47.23 47.05 -9.58
CA LYS A 212 -47.17 45.73 -10.20
C LYS A 212 -47.45 44.61 -9.20
N PHE A 213 -47.31 44.90 -7.91
CA PHE A 213 -47.51 43.94 -6.84
C PHE A 213 -48.94 44.02 -6.30
N LYS A 214 -49.45 42.90 -5.77
CA LYS A 214 -50.74 42.85 -5.07
C LYS A 214 -50.58 42.66 -3.56
N GLU A 215 -49.51 41.96 -3.18
CA GLU A 215 -49.11 41.72 -1.80
C GLU A 215 -47.81 42.50 -1.51
N PRO A 216 -47.46 42.69 -0.23
CA PRO A 216 -46.18 43.26 0.13
C PRO A 216 -45.03 42.49 -0.53
N SER A 217 -44.10 43.19 -1.15
CA SER A 217 -43.02 42.61 -1.93
C SER A 217 -41.78 43.49 -1.89
N PHE A 218 -40.61 42.87 -1.93
CA PHE A 218 -39.36 43.60 -1.95
C PHE A 218 -39.02 44.14 -3.34
N THR A 219 -38.48 45.35 -3.38
CA THR A 219 -37.87 45.93 -4.57
C THR A 219 -36.46 45.38 -4.82
N ASP A 220 -35.90 45.64 -5.99
CA ASP A 220 -34.44 45.63 -6.16
C ASP A 220 -33.81 46.86 -5.45
N ILE A 221 -32.48 46.95 -5.44
CA ILE A 221 -31.77 48.11 -4.88
C ILE A 221 -32.08 49.36 -5.70
N TYR A 222 -32.39 50.46 -5.02
CA TYR A 222 -32.47 51.78 -5.65
C TYR A 222 -32.01 52.87 -4.68
N GLN A 223 -31.79 54.07 -5.23
CA GLN A 223 -31.43 55.23 -4.42
C GLN A 223 -32.67 55.88 -3.77
N ALA A 224 -32.72 55.86 -2.45
CA ALA A 224 -33.74 56.50 -1.63
C ALA A 224 -33.70 58.03 -1.76
N GLN A 225 -34.68 58.71 -1.17
CA GLN A 225 -34.72 60.18 -1.14
C GLN A 225 -33.57 60.79 -0.31
N SER A 226 -33.05 60.07 0.68
CA SER A 226 -31.88 60.47 1.47
C SER A 226 -30.58 60.43 0.66
N GLY A 227 -30.56 59.72 -0.48
CA GLY A 227 -29.36 59.43 -1.26
C GLY A 227 -28.76 58.05 -0.95
N ASP A 228 -29.25 57.36 0.08
CA ASP A 228 -28.81 56.02 0.45
C ASP A 228 -29.29 54.97 -0.55
N MET A 229 -28.49 53.93 -0.76
CA MET A 229 -28.92 52.73 -1.49
C MET A 229 -29.75 51.86 -0.55
N VAL A 230 -30.99 51.57 -0.93
CA VAL A 230 -31.95 50.83 -0.10
C VAL A 230 -32.61 49.71 -0.88
N VAL A 231 -33.10 48.72 -0.14
CA VAL A 231 -34.07 47.74 -0.62
C VAL A 231 -35.34 47.97 0.20
N SER A 232 -36.50 48.08 -0.45
CA SER A 232 -37.74 48.39 0.26
C SER A 232 -38.74 47.26 0.16
N CYS A 233 -39.38 46.92 1.28
CA CYS A 233 -40.61 46.14 1.24
C CYS A 233 -41.77 47.11 1.00
N ILE A 234 -42.47 46.94 -0.12
CA ILE A 234 -43.52 47.87 -0.56
C ILE A 234 -44.84 47.15 -0.75
N SER A 235 -45.95 47.84 -0.49
CA SER A 235 -47.29 47.31 -0.65
C SER A 235 -48.23 48.39 -1.22
N PRO A 236 -49.06 48.07 -2.23
CA PRO A 236 -50.14 48.95 -2.62
C PRO A 236 -51.21 49.02 -1.52
N TYR A 237 -51.78 50.21 -1.33
CA TYR A 237 -52.93 50.38 -0.45
C TYR A 237 -54.15 50.90 -1.22
N TYR A 238 -55.31 50.45 -0.76
CA TYR A 238 -56.61 50.70 -1.36
C TYR A 238 -57.53 51.36 -0.34
N VAL A 239 -58.44 52.22 -0.80
CA VAL A 239 -59.47 52.81 0.06
C VAL A 239 -60.79 52.56 -0.62
N ASN A 240 -61.70 51.86 0.05
CA ASN A 240 -62.97 51.40 -0.54
C ASN A 240 -62.76 50.58 -1.82
N GLY A 241 -61.67 49.80 -1.90
CA GLY A 241 -61.33 48.94 -3.04
C GLY A 241 -60.68 49.63 -4.24
N GLU A 242 -60.52 50.96 -4.21
CA GLU A 242 -59.80 51.70 -5.25
C GLU A 242 -58.34 51.90 -4.86
N PHE A 243 -57.42 51.78 -5.82
CA PHE A 243 -55.99 52.05 -5.59
C PHE A 243 -55.78 53.50 -5.19
N ARG A 244 -55.02 53.75 -4.11
CA ARG A 244 -54.77 55.12 -3.62
C ARG A 244 -53.31 55.48 -3.51
N GLY A 245 -52.44 54.47 -3.45
CA GLY A 245 -51.02 54.68 -3.48
C GLY A 245 -50.22 53.47 -3.07
N ILE A 246 -48.95 53.72 -2.78
CA ILE A 246 -47.99 52.71 -2.35
C ILE A 246 -47.43 53.14 -1.00
N MET A 247 -47.26 52.19 -0.09
CA MET A 247 -46.50 52.38 1.12
C MET A 247 -45.32 51.42 1.16
N GLY A 248 -44.38 51.66 2.05
CA GLY A 248 -43.29 50.72 2.25
C GLY A 248 -42.34 51.12 3.36
N VAL A 249 -41.37 50.24 3.55
CA VAL A 249 -40.30 50.39 4.52
C VAL A 249 -38.97 50.19 3.80
N ASP A 250 -38.11 51.20 3.89
CA ASP A 250 -36.74 51.14 3.42
C ASP A 250 -35.90 50.33 4.42
N CYS A 251 -35.24 49.31 3.92
CA CYS A 251 -34.27 48.51 4.66
C CYS A 251 -32.86 48.90 4.18
N ASN A 252 -31.95 49.10 5.13
CA ASN A 252 -30.55 49.34 4.80
C ASN A 252 -29.86 48.00 4.45
N PRO A 253 -29.28 47.86 3.24
CA PRO A 253 -28.54 46.64 2.87
C PRO A 253 -27.43 46.27 3.84
N ASN A 254 -26.82 47.25 4.53
CA ASN A 254 -25.81 46.99 5.56
C ASN A 254 -26.36 46.30 6.81
N LYS A 255 -27.66 46.42 7.11
CA LYS A 255 -28.28 45.68 8.23
C LYS A 255 -28.52 44.22 7.84
N ILE A 256 -28.84 43.98 6.57
CA ILE A 256 -28.86 42.62 5.99
C ILE A 256 -27.44 42.02 5.98
N TYR A 257 -26.39 42.83 5.70
CA TYR A 257 -24.98 42.43 5.84
C TYR A 257 -24.67 41.91 7.25
N GLU A 258 -24.98 42.70 8.29
CA GLU A 258 -24.67 42.32 9.68
C GLU A 258 -25.43 41.06 10.12
N LEU A 259 -26.68 40.90 9.66
CA LEU A 259 -27.46 39.69 9.89
C LEU A 259 -26.77 38.46 9.29
N VAL A 260 -26.40 38.51 8.01
CA VAL A 260 -25.73 37.38 7.33
C VAL A 260 -24.37 37.10 7.97
N LYS A 261 -23.61 38.15 8.29
CA LYS A 261 -22.30 38.06 8.96
C LYS A 261 -22.36 37.42 10.34
N SER A 262 -23.46 37.60 11.09
CA SER A 262 -23.63 36.99 12.41
C SER A 262 -23.66 35.45 12.35
N ILE A 263 -24.00 34.86 11.20
CA ILE A 263 -24.05 33.40 10.98
C ILE A 263 -22.84 32.93 10.15
N ALA A 264 -22.46 33.68 9.12
CA ALA A 264 -21.28 33.41 8.29
C ALA A 264 -20.02 33.88 9.05
N VAL A 265 -19.64 33.10 10.08
CA VAL A 265 -18.58 33.43 11.06
C VAL A 265 -17.17 33.49 10.44
N GLU A 266 -16.94 32.91 9.25
CA GLU A 266 -15.59 32.89 8.65
C GLU A 266 -15.26 34.17 7.87
N GLU A 267 -14.23 34.91 8.33
CA GLU A 267 -13.68 36.13 7.69
C GLU A 267 -13.20 35.95 6.23
N SER A 268 -13.18 34.72 5.71
CA SER A 268 -12.59 34.37 4.41
C SER A 268 -13.56 33.67 3.45
N GLU A 269 -14.83 33.59 3.80
CA GLU A 269 -15.89 33.15 2.89
C GLU A 269 -16.47 34.34 2.15
N LEU A 270 -16.58 34.20 0.84
CA LEU A 270 -17.17 35.21 -0.02
C LEU A 270 -18.65 34.87 -0.18
N TYR A 271 -19.57 35.82 -0.05
CA TYR A 271 -20.99 35.56 -0.22
C TYR A 271 -21.72 36.75 -0.82
N PHE A 272 -22.80 36.45 -1.53
CA PHE A 272 -23.66 37.44 -2.17
C PHE A 272 -25.13 36.97 -2.18
N ILE A 273 -26.04 37.94 -2.34
CA ILE A 273 -27.47 37.66 -2.52
C ILE A 273 -27.89 38.12 -3.92
N LEU A 274 -28.64 37.28 -4.60
CA LEU A 274 -29.18 37.53 -5.94
C LEU A 274 -30.68 37.80 -5.88
N SER A 275 -31.14 38.85 -6.56
CA SER A 275 -32.56 39.14 -6.75
C SER A 275 -33.19 38.21 -7.78
N GLN A 276 -34.54 38.22 -7.87
CA GLN A 276 -35.27 37.48 -8.88
C GLN A 276 -34.89 37.88 -10.32
N LYS A 277 -34.39 39.09 -10.52
CA LYS A 277 -33.93 39.60 -11.82
C LYS A 277 -32.47 39.29 -12.10
N GLY A 278 -31.77 38.57 -11.21
CA GLY A 278 -30.34 38.29 -11.37
C GLY A 278 -29.44 39.44 -10.93
N GLU A 279 -29.97 40.48 -10.29
CA GLU A 279 -29.21 41.61 -9.78
C GLU A 279 -28.61 41.29 -8.41
N ILE A 280 -27.37 41.70 -8.18
CA ILE A 280 -26.71 41.50 -6.89
C ILE A 280 -27.25 42.50 -5.88
N LEU A 281 -27.92 41.99 -4.86
CA LEU A 281 -28.49 42.77 -3.75
C LEU A 281 -27.48 43.01 -2.63
N PHE A 282 -26.47 42.15 -2.56
CA PHE A 282 -25.57 42.14 -1.42
C PHE A 282 -24.28 41.43 -1.79
N VAL A 283 -23.15 41.90 -1.25
CA VAL A 283 -21.84 41.26 -1.38
C VAL A 283 -20.98 41.58 -0.15
N ASN A 284 -20.20 40.62 0.36
CA ASN A 284 -19.31 40.84 1.51
C ASN A 284 -17.84 41.09 1.15
N PHE A 285 -17.52 41.11 -0.14
CA PHE A 285 -16.19 41.28 -0.69
C PHE A 285 -16.12 42.50 -1.61
N ASP A 286 -14.90 42.98 -1.84
CA ASP A 286 -14.67 44.13 -2.70
C ASP A 286 -15.27 43.89 -4.10
N SER A 287 -16.26 44.71 -4.48
CA SER A 287 -17.10 44.51 -5.66
C SER A 287 -16.31 44.50 -6.97
N ASP A 288 -15.13 45.11 -6.98
CA ASP A 288 -14.24 45.13 -8.13
C ASP A 288 -13.46 43.81 -8.30
N ALA A 289 -13.40 42.95 -7.28
CA ALA A 289 -12.56 41.74 -7.31
C ALA A 289 -13.15 40.58 -8.14
N LEU A 290 -14.47 40.48 -8.27
CA LEU A 290 -15.14 39.27 -8.81
C LEU A 290 -16.21 39.53 -9.88
N SER A 291 -16.25 40.72 -10.49
CA SER A 291 -17.27 41.09 -11.50
C SER A 291 -18.72 41.10 -10.98
N VAL A 292 -18.87 40.93 -9.66
CA VAL A 292 -20.09 40.94 -8.85
C VAL A 292 -20.16 42.29 -8.14
N SER A 293 -20.84 43.25 -8.76
CA SER A 293 -21.08 44.58 -8.18
C SER A 293 -22.55 44.76 -7.83
N LEU A 294 -22.81 45.53 -6.77
CA LEU A 294 -24.19 45.85 -6.35
C LEU A 294 -25.01 46.39 -7.54
N GLY A 295 -26.22 45.86 -7.72
CA GLY A 295 -27.15 46.26 -8.78
C GLY A 295 -26.84 45.72 -10.19
N LYS A 296 -25.79 44.92 -10.38
CA LYS A 296 -25.46 44.32 -11.69
C LYS A 296 -26.17 42.99 -11.88
N ASP A 297 -26.82 42.81 -13.04
CA ASP A 297 -27.37 41.51 -13.46
C ASP A 297 -26.25 40.58 -13.95
N ILE A 298 -26.03 39.48 -13.24
CA ILE A 298 -24.96 38.51 -13.55
C ILE A 298 -25.40 37.34 -14.43
N ARG A 299 -26.68 37.25 -14.84
CA ARG A 299 -27.14 36.21 -15.78
C ARG A 299 -26.53 36.35 -17.18
N ASN A 300 -26.03 37.53 -17.50
CA ASN A 300 -25.33 37.85 -18.75
C ASN A 300 -23.86 38.25 -18.48
N SER A 301 -23.26 37.73 -17.40
CA SER A 301 -21.85 37.94 -17.10
C SER A 301 -20.96 37.43 -18.24
N GLU A 302 -19.80 38.05 -18.43
CA GLU A 302 -18.74 37.55 -19.33
C GLU A 302 -18.20 36.18 -18.87
N GLU A 303 -18.34 35.88 -17.58
CA GLU A 303 -17.99 34.60 -16.97
C GLU A 303 -19.15 33.60 -17.14
N GLU A 304 -19.04 32.70 -18.13
CA GLU A 304 -20.12 31.76 -18.53
C GLU A 304 -20.60 30.87 -17.37
N SER A 305 -19.66 30.34 -16.57
CA SER A 305 -19.99 29.49 -15.42
C SER A 305 -20.78 30.22 -14.32
N LEU A 306 -20.45 31.50 -14.06
CA LEU A 306 -21.18 32.33 -13.11
C LEU A 306 -22.58 32.70 -13.64
N ALA A 307 -22.68 32.98 -14.95
CA ALA A 307 -23.95 33.27 -15.61
C ALA A 307 -24.90 32.05 -15.56
N GLU A 308 -24.38 30.83 -15.67
CA GLU A 308 -25.17 29.61 -15.52
C GLU A 308 -25.70 29.43 -14.09
N VAL A 309 -24.84 29.61 -13.08
CA VAL A 309 -25.27 29.56 -11.67
C VAL A 309 -26.32 30.62 -11.36
N ALA A 310 -26.18 31.85 -11.88
CA ALA A 310 -27.19 32.90 -11.74
C ALA A 310 -28.55 32.49 -12.33
N LYS A 311 -28.58 31.72 -13.44
CA LYS A 311 -29.83 31.18 -14.00
C LYS A 311 -30.46 30.13 -13.08
N TYR A 312 -29.66 29.27 -12.44
CA TYR A 312 -30.17 28.32 -11.46
C TYR A 312 -30.71 28.99 -10.19
N MET A 313 -30.00 30.02 -9.69
CA MET A 313 -30.43 30.83 -8.55
C MET A 313 -31.75 31.55 -8.85
N THR A 314 -31.87 32.23 -9.99
CA THR A 314 -33.13 32.90 -10.38
C THR A 314 -34.27 31.92 -10.65
N ALA A 315 -33.97 30.67 -11.01
CA ALA A 315 -34.93 29.57 -11.09
C ALA A 315 -35.26 28.91 -9.72
N GLN A 316 -34.81 29.49 -8.61
CA GLN A 316 -35.08 29.03 -7.23
C GLN A 316 -34.57 27.60 -6.95
N LYS A 317 -33.42 27.24 -7.51
CA LYS A 317 -32.75 25.95 -7.22
C LYS A 317 -31.68 26.10 -6.15
N SER A 318 -31.39 25.00 -5.46
CA SER A 318 -30.17 24.85 -4.65
C SER A 318 -29.15 24.00 -5.38
N GLY A 319 -27.86 24.27 -5.16
CA GLY A 319 -26.80 23.49 -5.79
C GLY A 319 -25.41 23.83 -5.27
N PHE A 320 -24.44 23.07 -5.77
CA PHE A 320 -23.01 23.23 -5.49
C PHE A 320 -22.25 22.97 -6.78
N GLU A 321 -21.58 23.99 -7.30
CA GLU A 321 -20.89 23.94 -8.60
C GLU A 321 -19.49 24.56 -8.51
N SER A 322 -18.64 24.28 -9.50
CA SER A 322 -17.37 24.99 -9.70
C SER A 322 -17.57 26.13 -10.69
N VAL A 323 -17.08 27.32 -10.35
CA VAL A 323 -17.13 28.50 -11.21
C VAL A 323 -15.74 29.13 -11.35
N THR A 324 -15.49 29.71 -12.52
CA THR A 324 -14.28 30.48 -12.79
C THR A 324 -14.65 31.95 -12.84
N ILE A 325 -13.94 32.77 -12.07
CA ILE A 325 -14.17 34.21 -12.00
C ILE A 325 -12.80 34.90 -12.11
N LYS A 326 -12.61 35.74 -13.14
CA LYS A 326 -11.37 36.45 -13.47
C LYS A 326 -10.14 35.51 -13.49
N GLY A 327 -10.31 34.31 -14.03
CA GLY A 327 -9.24 33.30 -14.14
C GLY A 327 -8.90 32.55 -12.84
N LYS A 328 -9.67 32.74 -11.76
CA LYS A 328 -9.55 31.96 -10.52
C LYS A 328 -10.75 31.04 -10.34
N GLU A 329 -10.51 29.82 -9.88
CA GLU A 329 -11.57 28.84 -9.63
C GLU A 329 -12.10 28.93 -8.19
N TYR A 330 -13.42 28.83 -8.07
CA TYR A 330 -14.17 28.85 -6.83
C TYR A 330 -15.19 27.71 -6.83
N PHE A 331 -15.46 27.15 -5.65
CA PHE A 331 -16.69 26.39 -5.43
C PHE A 331 -17.77 27.35 -4.94
N ILE A 332 -18.94 27.27 -5.55
CA ILE A 332 -20.12 28.07 -5.20
C ILE A 332 -21.24 27.14 -4.73
N ALA A 333 -21.74 27.39 -3.52
CA ALA A 333 -22.99 26.83 -3.06
C ALA A 333 -24.07 27.91 -3.20
N TYR A 334 -25.30 27.53 -3.55
CA TYR A 334 -26.42 28.47 -3.61
C TYR A 334 -27.73 27.85 -3.13
N THR A 335 -28.61 28.65 -2.54
CA THR A 335 -29.89 28.22 -1.95
C THR A 335 -30.93 29.36 -2.02
N PRO A 336 -32.19 29.06 -2.36
CA PRO A 336 -33.23 30.08 -2.43
C PRO A 336 -33.65 30.55 -1.03
N VAL A 337 -33.83 31.86 -0.89
CA VAL A 337 -34.43 32.49 0.29
C VAL A 337 -35.93 32.46 0.07
N LYS A 338 -36.62 31.57 0.80
CA LYS A 338 -38.06 31.33 0.63
C LYS A 338 -38.84 32.63 0.86
N LYS A 339 -39.99 32.77 0.19
CA LYS A 339 -40.95 33.89 0.26
C LYS A 339 -40.55 35.21 -0.41
N VAL A 340 -39.26 35.49 -0.61
CA VAL A 340 -38.79 36.74 -1.26
C VAL A 340 -38.18 36.55 -2.67
N ASN A 341 -38.22 35.34 -3.23
CA ASN A 341 -37.65 34.99 -4.55
C ASN A 341 -36.17 35.42 -4.73
N TRP A 342 -35.42 35.49 -3.64
CA TRP A 342 -33.99 35.76 -3.65
C TRP A 342 -33.22 34.44 -3.57
N SER A 343 -31.91 34.50 -3.79
CA SER A 343 -31.03 33.36 -3.55
C SER A 343 -29.74 33.82 -2.90
N PHE A 344 -29.35 33.11 -1.86
CA PHE A 344 -28.07 33.30 -1.19
C PHE A 344 -27.03 32.39 -1.83
N ALA A 345 -25.83 32.91 -2.05
CA ALA A 345 -24.69 32.14 -2.51
C ALA A 345 -23.45 32.42 -1.67
N SER A 346 -22.68 31.36 -1.43
CA SER A 346 -21.37 31.41 -0.79
C SER A 346 -20.33 30.80 -1.72
N LEU A 347 -19.12 31.33 -1.66
CA LEU A 347 -17.99 30.94 -2.51
C LEU A 347 -16.74 30.75 -1.66
N ILE A 348 -16.00 29.71 -2.00
CA ILE A 348 -14.67 29.44 -1.46
C ILE A 348 -13.66 29.21 -2.60
N PRO A 349 -12.46 29.81 -2.54
CA PRO A 349 -11.42 29.52 -3.53
C PRO A 349 -11.04 28.04 -3.52
N VAL A 350 -10.90 27.42 -4.70
CA VAL A 350 -10.49 26.01 -4.83
C VAL A 350 -9.15 25.74 -4.12
N GLU A 351 -8.21 26.69 -4.18
CA GLU A 351 -6.92 26.58 -3.49
C GLU A 351 -7.08 26.45 -1.97
N LYS A 352 -8.06 27.13 -1.36
CA LYS A 352 -8.30 27.06 0.09
C LYS A 352 -8.88 25.69 0.48
N VAL A 353 -9.75 25.11 -0.34
CA VAL A 353 -10.33 23.77 -0.11
C VAL A 353 -9.26 22.69 -0.12
N TYR A 354 -8.33 22.76 -1.06
CA TYR A 354 -7.26 21.76 -1.19
C TYR A 354 -5.98 22.11 -0.43
N ALA A 355 -5.91 23.24 0.28
CA ALA A 355 -4.73 23.63 1.05
C ALA A 355 -4.28 22.55 2.05
N PRO A 356 -5.18 21.89 2.83
CA PRO A 356 -4.77 20.79 3.71
C PRO A 356 -4.18 19.60 2.94
N ALA A 357 -4.78 19.23 1.80
CA ALA A 357 -4.27 18.15 0.95
C ALA A 357 -2.90 18.49 0.34
N LYS A 358 -2.67 19.76 -0.03
CA LYS A 358 -1.39 20.28 -0.51
C LYS A 358 -0.30 20.19 0.57
N VAL A 359 -0.62 20.50 1.83
CA VAL A 359 0.30 20.34 2.97
C VAL A 359 0.65 18.87 3.20
N ILE A 360 -0.33 17.97 3.17
CA ILE A 360 -0.11 16.52 3.26
C ILE A 360 0.81 16.07 2.13
N ARG A 361 0.54 16.49 0.89
CA ARG A 361 1.39 16.18 -0.27
C ARG A 361 2.83 16.66 -0.06
N GLN A 362 3.02 17.91 0.37
CA GLN A 362 4.36 18.46 0.65
C GLN A 362 5.09 17.70 1.75
N HIS A 363 4.37 17.28 2.80
CA HIS A 363 4.96 16.50 3.88
C HIS A 363 5.36 15.11 3.40
N LEU A 364 4.50 14.44 2.61
CA LEU A 364 4.79 13.14 2.03
C LEU A 364 5.96 13.19 1.05
N THR A 365 6.02 14.21 0.18
CA THR A 365 7.19 14.38 -0.71
C THR A 365 8.46 14.61 0.08
N LYS A 366 8.41 15.38 1.18
CA LYS A 366 9.58 15.58 2.03
C LYS A 366 10.03 14.30 2.74
N VAL A 367 9.08 13.49 3.22
CA VAL A 367 9.38 12.17 3.81
C VAL A 367 9.98 11.24 2.76
N GLN A 368 9.48 11.27 1.53
CA GLN A 368 10.06 10.54 0.40
C GLN A 368 11.48 10.99 0.11
N ASP A 369 11.73 12.29 -0.05
CA ASP A 369 13.07 12.82 -0.32
C ASP A 369 14.07 12.35 0.76
N GLN A 370 13.68 12.40 2.04
CA GLN A 370 14.49 11.89 3.15
C GLN A 370 14.70 10.38 3.11
N PHE A 371 13.73 9.62 2.61
CA PHE A 371 13.83 8.18 2.43
C PHE A 371 14.75 7.81 1.27
N TYR A 372 14.62 8.49 0.13
CA TYR A 372 15.52 8.34 -1.02
C TYR A 372 16.96 8.69 -0.65
N GLU A 373 17.19 9.80 0.05
CA GLU A 373 18.52 10.17 0.54
C GLU A 373 19.13 9.08 1.45
N LYS A 374 18.32 8.47 2.32
CA LYS A 374 18.76 7.34 3.15
C LYS A 374 19.04 6.09 2.34
N ILE A 375 18.21 5.76 1.34
CA ILE A 375 18.40 4.62 0.45
C ILE A 375 19.66 4.81 -0.39
N GLU A 376 19.87 5.97 -1.00
CA GLU A 376 21.07 6.27 -1.79
C GLU A 376 22.32 6.11 -0.93
N ASN A 377 22.33 6.70 0.27
CA ASN A 377 23.43 6.55 1.22
C ASN A 377 23.64 5.08 1.61
N PHE A 378 22.57 4.32 1.88
CA PHE A 378 22.65 2.90 2.18
C PHE A 378 23.26 2.10 1.02
N ILE A 379 22.85 2.37 -0.22
CA ILE A 379 23.38 1.72 -1.42
C ILE A 379 24.86 2.06 -1.61
N VAL A 380 25.26 3.32 -1.43
CA VAL A 380 26.66 3.73 -1.50
C VAL A 380 27.49 3.03 -0.42
N ILE A 381 26.99 2.93 0.80
CA ILE A 381 27.66 2.21 1.91
C ILE A 381 27.79 0.72 1.58
N VAL A 382 26.72 0.07 1.11
CA VAL A 382 26.76 -1.34 0.73
C VAL A 382 27.73 -1.54 -0.44
N ALA A 383 27.68 -0.70 -1.48
CA ALA A 383 28.60 -0.78 -2.62
C ALA A 383 30.07 -0.58 -2.20
N ALA A 384 30.36 0.43 -1.36
CA ALA A 384 31.70 0.68 -0.82
C ALA A 384 32.18 -0.47 0.07
N SER A 385 31.30 -1.05 0.88
CA SER A 385 31.61 -2.20 1.74
C SER A 385 31.89 -3.45 0.90
N THR A 386 31.11 -3.66 -0.16
CA THR A 386 31.31 -4.78 -1.10
C THR A 386 32.62 -4.60 -1.86
N LEU A 387 32.92 -3.40 -2.34
CA LEU A 387 34.19 -3.08 -3.00
C LEU A 387 35.38 -3.26 -2.05
N GLY A 388 35.26 -2.77 -0.81
CA GLY A 388 36.27 -2.96 0.23
C GLY A 388 36.52 -4.43 0.54
N PHE A 389 35.46 -5.23 0.64
CA PHE A 389 35.54 -6.68 0.84
C PHE A 389 36.22 -7.39 -0.35
N VAL A 390 35.85 -7.03 -1.58
CA VAL A 390 36.49 -7.55 -2.81
C VAL A 390 37.97 -7.19 -2.87
N LEU A 391 38.33 -5.93 -2.57
CA LEU A 391 39.73 -5.48 -2.53
C LEU A 391 40.53 -6.19 -1.43
N LEU A 392 39.92 -6.42 -0.27
CA LEU A 392 40.53 -7.18 0.83
C LEU A 392 40.75 -8.63 0.43
N LEU A 393 39.77 -9.29 -0.21
CA LEU A 393 39.92 -10.63 -0.76
C LEU A 393 41.04 -10.68 -1.80
N LEU A 394 41.06 -9.74 -2.75
CA LEU A 394 42.13 -9.63 -3.75
C LEU A 394 43.49 -9.44 -3.10
N PHE A 395 43.59 -8.61 -2.07
CA PHE A 395 44.83 -8.39 -1.33
C PHE A 395 45.30 -9.66 -0.62
N VAL A 396 44.40 -10.37 0.06
CA VAL A 396 44.70 -11.66 0.73
C VAL A 396 45.13 -12.71 -0.29
N ILE A 397 44.40 -12.85 -1.40
CA ILE A 397 44.73 -13.76 -2.50
C ILE A 397 46.10 -13.42 -3.09
N PHE A 398 46.36 -12.15 -3.41
CA PHE A 398 47.63 -11.71 -3.99
C PHE A 398 48.81 -11.93 -3.02
N LYS A 399 48.63 -11.61 -1.74
CA LYS A 399 49.62 -11.87 -0.68
C LYS A 399 49.92 -13.36 -0.50
N ARG A 400 48.95 -14.25 -0.75
CA ARG A 400 49.10 -15.71 -0.58
C ARG A 400 49.61 -16.42 -1.84
N ILE A 401 49.19 -16.01 -3.04
CA ILE A 401 49.55 -16.68 -4.31
C ILE A 401 51.05 -16.63 -4.61
N ILE A 402 51.71 -15.49 -4.41
CA ILE A 402 53.14 -15.33 -4.74
C ILE A 402 54.04 -16.26 -3.91
N PRO A 403 53.95 -16.26 -2.55
CA PRO A 403 54.77 -17.17 -1.74
C PRO A 403 54.35 -18.63 -1.91
N LEU A 404 53.06 -18.92 -2.12
CA LEU A 404 52.61 -20.29 -2.38
C LEU A 404 53.19 -20.84 -3.69
N SER A 405 53.19 -20.04 -4.76
CA SER A 405 53.81 -20.44 -6.02
C SER A 405 55.32 -20.68 -5.88
N ASP A 406 56.02 -19.90 -5.06
CA ASP A 406 57.46 -20.11 -4.83
C ASP A 406 57.73 -21.33 -3.94
N SER A 407 56.88 -21.59 -2.95
CA SER A 407 56.93 -22.78 -2.09
C SER A 407 56.69 -24.07 -2.88
N VAL A 408 55.88 -24.01 -3.95
CA VAL A 408 55.57 -25.18 -4.78
C VAL A 408 56.55 -25.37 -5.93
N VAL A 409 56.93 -24.29 -6.64
CA VAL A 409 57.71 -24.42 -7.89
C VAL A 409 59.20 -24.64 -7.64
N LYS A 410 59.80 -24.00 -6.60
CA LYS A 410 61.25 -24.13 -6.36
C LYS A 410 61.67 -25.55 -6.02
N PRO A 411 61.01 -26.27 -5.08
CA PRO A 411 61.43 -27.62 -4.74
C PRO A 411 61.21 -28.62 -5.87
N ILE A 412 60.14 -28.46 -6.68
CA ILE A 412 59.90 -29.31 -7.86
C ILE A 412 61.04 -29.19 -8.89
N LEU A 413 61.56 -27.97 -9.10
CA LEU A 413 62.71 -27.73 -9.99
C LEU A 413 64.01 -28.32 -9.45
N GLU A 414 64.25 -28.23 -8.14
CA GLU A 414 65.41 -28.82 -7.47
C GLU A 414 65.34 -30.35 -7.50
N LEU A 415 64.19 -30.94 -7.19
CA LEU A 415 63.94 -32.37 -7.30
C LEU A 415 64.17 -32.89 -8.74
N THR A 416 63.65 -32.18 -9.74
CA THR A 416 63.87 -32.55 -11.16
C THR A 416 65.35 -32.55 -11.53
N ARG A 417 66.13 -31.64 -10.95
CA ARG A 417 67.59 -31.58 -11.15
C ARG A 417 68.28 -32.76 -10.49
N SER A 418 67.93 -33.06 -9.24
CA SER A 418 68.49 -34.17 -8.46
C SER A 418 68.15 -35.54 -9.03
N VAL A 419 66.94 -35.73 -9.59
CA VAL A 419 66.55 -36.98 -10.27
C VAL A 419 67.40 -37.23 -11.52
N ASN A 420 67.66 -36.18 -12.33
CA ASN A 420 68.52 -36.30 -13.51
C ASN A 420 69.98 -36.61 -13.15
N GLU A 421 70.47 -36.08 -12.03
CA GLU A 421 71.81 -36.37 -11.50
C GLU A 421 71.89 -37.79 -10.90
N PHE A 422 70.86 -38.24 -10.17
CA PHE A 422 70.74 -39.62 -9.64
C PHE A 422 70.71 -40.68 -10.76
N ALA A 423 70.03 -40.40 -11.87
CA ALA A 423 70.01 -41.26 -13.06
C ALA A 423 71.37 -41.39 -13.77
N SER A 424 72.35 -40.50 -13.46
CA SER A 424 73.69 -40.52 -14.04
C SER A 424 74.73 -41.33 -13.25
N GLY A 425 74.32 -41.99 -12.15
CA GLY A 425 75.12 -43.00 -11.45
C GLY A 425 75.68 -42.61 -10.08
N ASP A 426 75.34 -41.43 -9.56
CA ASP A 426 75.74 -40.97 -8.22
C ASP A 426 74.61 -41.21 -7.21
N LEU A 427 74.70 -42.33 -6.48
CA LEU A 427 73.67 -42.79 -5.54
C LEU A 427 73.77 -42.16 -4.13
N ASP A 428 74.80 -41.36 -3.86
CA ASP A 428 75.04 -40.78 -2.53
C ASP A 428 74.42 -39.39 -2.36
N LYS A 429 73.97 -38.77 -3.46
CA LYS A 429 73.25 -37.49 -3.37
C LYS A 429 71.88 -37.64 -2.74
N ARG A 430 71.55 -36.69 -1.87
CA ARG A 430 70.24 -36.52 -1.25
C ARG A 430 69.71 -35.13 -1.55
N VAL A 431 68.40 -35.00 -1.56
CA VAL A 431 67.69 -33.74 -1.77
C VAL A 431 67.34 -33.16 -0.42
N ASP A 432 67.80 -31.95 -0.09
CA ASP A 432 67.47 -31.28 1.17
C ASP A 432 66.85 -29.92 0.86
N PHE A 433 65.52 -29.89 0.85
CA PHE A 433 64.74 -28.66 0.95
C PHE A 433 63.78 -28.80 2.14
N LYS A 434 63.38 -27.67 2.74
CA LYS A 434 62.51 -27.63 3.93
C LYS A 434 61.11 -27.15 3.55
N SER A 435 60.22 -28.08 3.29
CA SER A 435 58.77 -27.86 3.17
C SER A 435 58.04 -28.67 4.27
N LYS A 436 56.73 -28.47 4.46
CA LYS A 436 55.92 -29.21 5.45
C LYS A 436 54.68 -29.85 4.83
N ASP A 437 54.72 -30.07 3.53
CA ASP A 437 53.62 -30.49 2.69
C ASP A 437 54.01 -31.72 1.84
N GLU A 438 53.17 -32.09 0.86
CA GLU A 438 53.39 -33.23 -0.03
C GLU A 438 54.71 -33.12 -0.80
N ILE A 439 55.26 -31.92 -0.96
CA ILE A 439 56.54 -31.72 -1.64
C ILE A 439 57.70 -32.16 -0.75
N GLN A 440 57.63 -31.89 0.57
CA GLN A 440 58.54 -32.50 1.54
C GLN A 440 58.39 -34.01 1.51
N ASN A 441 57.16 -34.50 1.49
CA ASN A 441 56.87 -35.93 1.41
C ASN A 441 57.45 -36.54 0.11
N ILE A 442 57.41 -35.87 -1.04
CA ILE A 442 58.03 -36.34 -2.29
C ILE A 442 59.57 -36.28 -2.20
N GLY A 443 60.15 -35.24 -1.61
CA GLY A 443 61.59 -35.14 -1.37
C GLY A 443 62.10 -36.25 -0.43
N ASP A 444 61.37 -36.47 0.66
CA ASP A 444 61.62 -37.51 1.65
C ASP A 444 61.36 -38.90 1.07
N ASN A 445 60.35 -39.08 0.21
CA ASN A 445 60.08 -40.33 -0.51
C ASN A 445 61.11 -40.59 -1.59
N PHE A 446 61.64 -39.57 -2.28
CA PHE A 446 62.75 -39.73 -3.23
C PHE A 446 64.04 -40.10 -2.51
N ASN A 447 64.37 -39.43 -1.40
CA ASN A 447 65.49 -39.80 -0.54
C ASN A 447 65.29 -41.19 0.06
N SER A 448 64.07 -41.51 0.48
CA SER A 448 63.70 -42.84 0.98
C SER A 448 63.64 -43.87 -0.11
N LEU A 449 63.42 -43.54 -1.39
CA LEU A 449 63.49 -44.47 -2.52
C LEU A 449 64.95 -44.72 -2.91
N ALA A 450 65.79 -43.69 -2.89
CA ALA A 450 67.23 -43.81 -3.05
C ALA A 450 67.84 -44.68 -1.93
N GLN A 451 67.41 -44.41 -0.69
CA GLN A 451 67.78 -45.16 0.51
C GLN A 451 67.15 -46.57 0.51
N ARG A 452 65.87 -46.73 0.14
CA ARG A 452 65.21 -48.03 0.00
C ARG A 452 65.74 -48.82 -1.19
N LEU A 453 66.29 -48.25 -2.26
CA LEU A 453 66.99 -49.03 -3.28
C LEU A 453 68.31 -49.59 -2.72
N GLN A 454 68.98 -48.81 -1.85
CA GLN A 454 70.12 -49.30 -1.07
C GLN A 454 69.71 -50.32 0.01
N ASP A 455 68.55 -50.16 0.64
CA ASP A 455 68.07 -50.99 1.75
C ASP A 455 67.18 -52.18 1.30
N THR A 456 66.58 -52.15 0.11
CA THR A 456 65.85 -53.26 -0.55
C THR A 456 66.84 -54.34 -1.03
N ILE A 457 68.11 -53.98 -1.18
CA ILE A 457 69.22 -54.95 -1.30
C ILE A 457 69.47 -55.65 0.06
N ARG A 458 68.84 -55.24 1.16
CA ARG A 458 69.26 -55.58 2.53
C ARG A 458 68.13 -55.85 3.56
N ASP A 459 67.01 -56.42 3.12
CA ASP A 459 65.92 -57.00 3.95
C ASP A 459 64.65 -56.14 4.13
N LEU A 460 63.50 -56.81 3.95
CA LEU A 460 62.15 -56.24 3.88
C LEU A 460 61.28 -56.76 5.04
N SER A 461 60.85 -55.89 5.96
CA SER A 461 59.52 -55.93 6.62
C SER A 461 59.30 -54.74 7.58
N VAL A 462 58.02 -54.42 7.84
CA VAL A 462 57.44 -53.51 8.86
C VAL A 462 56.95 -52.12 8.40
N VAL A 463 55.75 -52.05 7.80
CA VAL A 463 54.90 -50.82 7.72
C VAL A 463 53.40 -51.14 8.01
N SER A 464 53.05 -52.27 8.63
CA SER A 464 51.62 -52.65 8.76
C SER A 464 50.88 -52.12 10.01
N ALA A 465 51.54 -51.56 11.03
CA ALA A 465 50.92 -51.39 12.36
C ALA A 465 50.13 -50.08 12.60
N GLU A 466 50.57 -48.92 12.11
CA GLU A 466 49.92 -47.62 12.41
C GLU A 466 48.59 -47.43 11.66
N LYS A 467 48.53 -47.92 10.40
CA LYS A 467 47.33 -47.83 9.55
C LYS A 467 46.18 -48.67 10.10
N MET A 468 46.49 -49.85 10.66
CA MET A 468 45.48 -50.71 11.29
C MET A 468 44.80 -50.06 12.51
N ARG A 469 45.46 -49.14 13.22
CA ARG A 469 44.90 -48.56 14.45
C ARG A 469 43.84 -47.49 14.17
N LEU A 470 44.07 -46.62 13.18
CA LEU A 470 43.07 -45.64 12.73
C LEU A 470 41.93 -46.30 11.95
N ASP A 471 42.23 -47.31 11.13
CA ASP A 471 41.19 -48.12 10.46
C ASP A 471 40.33 -48.87 11.49
N ALA A 472 40.91 -49.35 12.61
CA ALA A 472 40.15 -49.99 13.69
C ALA A 472 39.22 -49.00 14.44
N GLU A 473 39.66 -47.77 14.71
CA GLU A 473 38.82 -46.76 15.39
C GLU A 473 37.64 -46.30 14.51
N ILE A 474 37.83 -46.21 13.18
CA ILE A 474 36.74 -45.92 12.22
C ILE A 474 35.82 -47.14 12.06
N ASN A 475 36.36 -48.36 12.01
CA ASN A 475 35.56 -49.58 11.91
C ASN A 475 34.63 -49.76 13.12
N VAL A 476 35.05 -49.38 14.32
CA VAL A 476 34.16 -49.40 15.52
C VAL A 476 32.97 -48.46 15.36
N VAL A 477 33.17 -47.27 14.78
CA VAL A 477 32.06 -46.32 14.52
C VAL A 477 31.11 -46.88 13.47
N ASN A 478 31.64 -47.44 12.37
CA ASN A 478 30.82 -48.09 11.34
C ASN A 478 30.04 -49.29 11.89
N GLU A 479 30.64 -50.12 12.75
CA GLU A 479 29.95 -51.25 13.39
C GLU A 479 28.80 -50.78 14.30
N ILE A 480 28.96 -49.67 15.02
CA ILE A 480 27.88 -49.09 15.83
C ILE A 480 26.72 -48.61 14.93
N LEU A 481 27.03 -47.97 13.80
CA LEU A 481 26.03 -47.40 12.89
C LEU A 481 25.24 -48.48 12.15
N VAL A 482 25.91 -49.52 11.64
CA VAL A 482 25.25 -50.66 10.97
C VAL A 482 24.32 -51.38 11.96
N ASN A 483 24.74 -51.59 13.20
CA ASN A 483 23.91 -52.19 14.25
C ASN A 483 22.74 -51.28 14.71
N TYR A 484 22.73 -50.00 14.31
CA TYR A 484 21.64 -49.07 14.60
C TYR A 484 20.52 -49.11 13.55
N LEU A 485 20.71 -49.83 12.44
CA LEU A 485 19.70 -50.06 11.43
C LEU A 485 18.78 -51.24 11.80
N PRO A 486 17.48 -51.16 11.51
CA PRO A 486 16.57 -52.28 11.76
C PRO A 486 16.88 -53.47 10.82
N ASP A 487 16.91 -54.67 11.38
CA ASP A 487 17.22 -55.93 10.68
C ASP A 487 16.06 -56.96 10.72
N ASP A 488 15.04 -56.72 11.56
CA ASP A 488 13.85 -57.57 11.65
C ASP A 488 12.79 -57.22 10.59
N PHE A 489 13.05 -57.64 9.35
CA PHE A 489 12.11 -57.48 8.23
C PHE A 489 10.80 -58.27 8.39
N SER A 490 10.74 -59.25 9.31
CA SER A 490 9.55 -60.09 9.54
C SER A 490 8.35 -59.30 10.08
N ILE A 491 8.58 -58.07 10.51
CA ILE A 491 7.55 -57.13 10.96
C ILE A 491 6.51 -56.83 9.87
N ALA A 492 6.92 -56.84 8.60
CA ALA A 492 6.04 -56.64 7.45
C ALA A 492 5.34 -57.94 6.99
N ASP A 493 6.00 -59.09 7.18
CA ASP A 493 5.51 -60.39 6.73
C ASP A 493 4.16 -60.78 7.35
N LYS A 494 3.93 -60.36 8.60
CA LYS A 494 2.71 -60.64 9.36
C LYS A 494 1.44 -60.03 8.74
N HIS A 495 1.59 -59.10 7.78
CA HIS A 495 0.48 -58.33 7.22
C HIS A 495 0.45 -58.33 5.67
N ASN A 496 0.91 -59.40 5.03
CA ASN A 496 0.95 -59.51 3.55
C ASN A 496 1.84 -58.45 2.88
N PHE A 497 2.89 -57.98 3.54
CA PHE A 497 3.96 -57.20 2.91
C PHE A 497 5.27 -58.00 2.90
N ASP A 498 6.12 -57.69 1.92
CA ASP A 498 7.50 -58.13 1.78
C ASP A 498 8.37 -56.87 1.81
N LEU A 499 9.21 -56.73 2.82
CA LEU A 499 10.06 -55.56 3.04
C LEU A 499 11.51 -56.01 3.05
N PHE A 500 12.35 -55.33 2.29
CA PHE A 500 13.79 -55.52 2.37
C PHE A 500 14.49 -54.18 2.23
N ALA A 501 15.56 -53.98 2.99
CA ALA A 501 16.40 -52.80 2.92
C ALA A 501 17.85 -53.19 3.17
N VAL A 502 18.76 -52.45 2.56
CA VAL A 502 20.21 -52.65 2.71
C VAL A 502 20.93 -51.32 2.55
N GLU A 503 22.02 -51.18 3.29
CA GLU A 503 22.97 -50.09 3.12
C GLU A 503 24.29 -50.69 2.60
N TYR A 504 24.84 -50.14 1.51
CA TYR A 504 26.18 -50.42 1.03
C TYR A 504 27.07 -49.20 1.37
N PRO A 505 27.84 -49.26 2.47
CA PRO A 505 28.62 -48.12 2.93
C PRO A 505 29.85 -47.89 2.03
N ALA A 506 30.21 -46.62 1.85
CA ALA A 506 31.47 -46.20 1.26
C ALA A 506 32.64 -46.43 2.22
N LYS A 507 33.88 -46.26 1.74
CA LYS A 507 35.12 -46.48 2.53
C LYS A 507 35.27 -45.56 3.75
N THR A 508 34.51 -44.49 3.82
CA THR A 508 34.46 -43.55 4.96
C THR A 508 33.03 -43.50 5.47
N SER A 509 32.83 -43.59 6.79
CA SER A 509 31.50 -43.52 7.42
C SER A 509 30.68 -42.39 6.82
N GLY A 510 29.46 -42.64 6.34
CA GLY A 510 28.63 -41.55 5.82
C GLY A 510 27.24 -41.50 6.43
N GLY A 511 26.35 -40.87 5.68
CA GLY A 511 25.16 -40.18 6.20
C GLY A 511 23.83 -40.85 5.85
N ASP A 512 23.86 -41.85 4.96
CA ASP A 512 22.66 -42.49 4.45
C ASP A 512 22.07 -43.47 5.45
N TYR A 513 20.76 -43.62 5.43
CA TYR A 513 20.09 -44.59 6.28
C TYR A 513 18.72 -44.98 5.75
N PHE A 514 18.23 -46.11 6.27
CA PHE A 514 16.82 -46.43 6.28
C PHE A 514 16.33 -46.68 7.73
N ASP A 515 15.03 -46.57 7.94
CA ASP A 515 14.36 -47.05 9.14
C ASP A 515 13.00 -47.64 8.79
N PHE A 516 12.55 -48.58 9.59
CA PHE A 516 11.18 -49.06 9.57
C PHE A 516 10.79 -49.52 10.97
N PHE A 517 9.57 -49.23 11.38
CA PHE A 517 9.07 -49.58 12.71
C PHE A 517 7.55 -49.48 12.78
N MET A 518 6.94 -50.27 13.66
CA MET A 518 5.52 -50.14 13.96
C MET A 518 5.26 -48.91 14.84
N LEU A 519 4.24 -48.14 14.46
CA LEU A 519 3.63 -47.10 15.28
C LEU A 519 2.55 -47.69 16.20
N ASP A 520 1.80 -48.65 15.69
CA ASP A 520 0.82 -49.49 16.39
C ASP A 520 0.67 -50.83 15.65
N ASP A 521 -0.36 -51.63 15.94
CA ASP A 521 -0.57 -52.95 15.36
C ASP A 521 -0.91 -52.96 13.85
N ASP A 522 -1.33 -51.82 13.27
CA ASP A 522 -1.73 -51.71 11.86
C ASP A 522 -0.97 -50.62 11.08
N HIS A 523 -0.20 -49.75 11.73
CA HIS A 523 0.57 -48.70 11.08
C HIS A 523 2.07 -48.93 11.14
N MET A 524 2.69 -49.12 9.98
CA MET A 524 4.14 -49.25 9.83
C MET A 524 4.74 -47.98 9.22
N ALA A 525 5.73 -47.40 9.88
CA ALA A 525 6.53 -46.32 9.33
C ALA A 525 7.71 -46.89 8.52
N ILE A 526 8.04 -46.27 7.40
CA ILE A 526 9.23 -46.48 6.58
C ILE A 526 9.92 -45.14 6.33
N SER A 527 11.25 -45.14 6.30
CA SER A 527 12.05 -43.94 6.08
C SER A 527 13.31 -44.27 5.30
N VAL A 528 13.70 -43.40 4.39
CA VAL A 528 15.04 -43.37 3.78
C VAL A 528 15.54 -41.93 3.82
N GLY A 529 16.80 -41.73 4.15
CA GLY A 529 17.38 -40.39 4.17
C GLY A 529 18.87 -40.37 3.92
N ASP A 530 19.33 -39.20 3.50
CA ASP A 530 20.71 -38.86 3.17
C ASP A 530 21.08 -37.57 3.93
N VAL A 531 22.19 -37.63 4.65
CA VAL A 531 22.73 -36.50 5.42
C VAL A 531 23.92 -35.91 4.68
N SER A 532 23.87 -34.59 4.48
CA SER A 532 24.97 -33.83 3.89
C SER A 532 26.29 -34.02 4.62
N GLY A 533 27.38 -34.27 3.90
CA GLY A 533 28.73 -34.36 4.47
C GLY A 533 29.24 -35.79 4.55
N ARG A 534 30.43 -35.97 5.13
CA ARG A 534 31.11 -37.28 5.22
C ARG A 534 31.82 -37.43 6.56
N GLY A 535 32.11 -38.66 6.94
CA GLY A 535 32.83 -39.00 8.16
C GLY A 535 31.92 -39.03 9.40
N VAL A 536 32.55 -39.07 10.57
CA VAL A 536 31.85 -39.20 11.86
C VAL A 536 30.76 -38.13 12.09
N PRO A 537 30.91 -36.85 11.69
CA PRO A 537 29.86 -35.86 11.88
C PRO A 537 28.54 -36.15 11.14
N SER A 538 28.59 -36.63 9.89
CA SER A 538 27.37 -36.97 9.12
C SER A 538 26.67 -38.19 9.73
N ALA A 539 27.44 -39.20 10.12
CA ALA A 539 26.92 -40.37 10.84
C ALA A 539 26.20 -40.01 12.15
N LEU A 540 26.76 -39.11 12.96
CA LEU A 540 26.12 -38.65 14.20
C LEU A 540 24.82 -37.88 13.93
N PHE A 541 24.81 -37.03 12.90
CA PHE A 541 23.62 -36.28 12.52
C PHE A 541 22.53 -37.19 11.93
N MET A 542 22.92 -38.24 11.19
CA MET A 542 22.04 -39.32 10.75
C MET A 542 21.35 -39.97 11.95
N MET A 543 22.10 -40.42 12.96
CA MET A 543 21.53 -41.03 14.17
C MET A 543 20.55 -40.10 14.90
N ILE A 544 20.89 -38.81 15.01
CA ILE A 544 20.02 -37.80 15.64
C ILE A 544 18.74 -37.61 14.83
N SER A 545 18.84 -37.43 13.51
CA SER A 545 17.68 -37.21 12.63
C SER A 545 16.70 -38.39 12.69
N LYS A 546 17.22 -39.62 12.51
CA LYS A 546 16.47 -40.87 12.65
C LYS A 546 15.79 -40.99 14.02
N SER A 547 16.52 -40.73 15.10
CA SER A 547 15.98 -40.78 16.47
C SER A 547 14.86 -39.78 16.71
N VAL A 548 15.02 -38.54 16.25
CA VAL A 548 14.03 -37.47 16.41
C VAL A 548 12.78 -37.78 15.60
N ILE A 549 12.91 -38.18 14.33
CA ILE A 549 11.77 -38.58 13.48
C ILE A 549 10.99 -39.72 14.15
N LYS A 550 11.68 -40.78 14.57
CA LYS A 550 11.07 -41.95 15.21
C LYS A 550 10.34 -41.58 16.50
N SER A 551 10.99 -40.80 17.36
CA SER A 551 10.41 -40.36 18.64
C SER A 551 9.17 -39.49 18.43
N PHE A 552 9.24 -38.49 17.55
CA PHE A 552 8.11 -37.60 17.26
C PHE A 552 6.93 -38.37 16.66
N SER A 553 7.20 -39.30 15.74
CA SER A 553 6.17 -40.14 15.12
C SER A 553 5.46 -41.03 16.13
N LYS A 554 6.20 -41.65 17.07
CA LYS A 554 5.60 -42.48 18.13
C LYS A 554 4.85 -41.66 19.18
N MET A 555 5.31 -40.46 19.50
CA MET A 555 4.65 -39.58 20.48
C MET A 555 3.39 -38.92 19.94
N ASN A 556 3.26 -38.78 18.62
CA ASN A 556 2.17 -38.05 17.97
C ASN A 556 1.52 -38.88 16.84
N PRO A 557 1.00 -40.09 17.13
CA PRO A 557 0.54 -41.03 16.09
C PRO A 557 -0.64 -40.51 15.25
N ASN A 558 -1.43 -39.58 15.79
CA ASN A 558 -2.59 -39.00 15.12
C ASN A 558 -2.31 -37.66 14.41
N GLN A 559 -1.06 -37.16 14.49
CA GLN A 559 -0.69 -35.87 13.89
C GLN A 559 -0.57 -36.02 12.38
N ASP A 560 -1.01 -35.00 11.64
CA ASP A 560 -0.73 -34.89 10.20
C ASP A 560 0.79 -34.89 9.95
N LEU A 561 1.27 -35.71 9.00
CA LEU A 561 2.70 -35.93 8.78
C LEU A 561 3.44 -34.64 8.37
N GLY A 562 2.85 -33.79 7.54
CA GLY A 562 3.45 -32.51 7.14
C GLY A 562 3.68 -31.61 8.35
N SER A 563 2.67 -31.50 9.22
CA SER A 563 2.78 -30.76 10.48
C SER A 563 3.81 -31.38 11.43
N LEU A 564 3.86 -32.71 11.52
CA LEU A 564 4.85 -33.45 12.31
C LEU A 564 6.28 -33.15 11.82
N PHE A 565 6.50 -33.17 10.50
CA PHE A 565 7.79 -32.90 9.89
C PHE A 565 8.23 -31.44 10.05
N THR A 566 7.29 -30.49 10.10
CA THR A 566 7.62 -29.10 10.49
C THR A 566 8.16 -29.05 11.93
N MET A 567 7.55 -29.75 12.88
CA MET A 567 8.05 -29.81 14.26
C MET A 567 9.41 -30.52 14.37
N VAL A 568 9.61 -31.59 13.60
CA VAL A 568 10.89 -32.31 13.52
C VAL A 568 11.97 -31.41 12.94
N ASN A 569 11.69 -30.68 11.86
CA ASN A 569 12.60 -29.74 11.24
C ASN A 569 13.07 -28.65 12.23
N ASP A 570 12.15 -28.05 12.97
CA ASP A 570 12.47 -27.07 14.01
C ASP A 570 13.39 -27.67 15.08
N ARG A 571 13.13 -28.91 15.47
CA ARG A 571 13.93 -29.62 16.48
C ARG A 571 15.35 -29.89 15.98
N LEU A 572 15.49 -30.32 14.73
CA LEU A 572 16.79 -30.60 14.13
C LEU A 572 17.58 -29.31 13.87
N HIS A 573 16.92 -28.23 13.45
CA HIS A 573 17.57 -26.95 13.18
C HIS A 573 18.12 -26.26 14.44
N LYS A 574 17.40 -26.32 15.57
CA LYS A 574 17.68 -25.53 16.80
C LYS A 574 19.09 -25.72 17.40
N HIS A 575 19.75 -26.85 17.13
CA HIS A 575 21.09 -27.16 17.64
C HIS A 575 22.08 -27.62 16.55
N ASN A 576 21.78 -27.29 15.28
CA ASN A 576 22.58 -27.67 14.13
C ASN A 576 23.77 -26.71 13.90
N THR A 577 24.79 -26.74 14.75
CA THR A 577 25.97 -25.85 14.65
C THR A 577 26.83 -26.13 13.42
N GLU A 578 26.85 -27.38 12.96
CA GLU A 578 27.61 -27.84 11.80
C GLU A 578 26.91 -27.53 10.46
N LYS A 579 25.70 -26.95 10.50
CA LYS A 579 24.89 -26.60 9.32
C LYS A 579 24.61 -27.79 8.39
N MET A 580 24.46 -28.98 8.99
CA MET A 580 24.15 -30.22 8.28
C MET A 580 22.68 -30.21 7.87
N TYR A 581 22.35 -30.80 6.75
CA TYR A 581 20.95 -30.99 6.34
C TYR A 581 20.71 -32.45 6.03
N VAL A 582 19.44 -32.84 6.08
CA VAL A 582 19.04 -34.22 5.80
C VAL A 582 17.87 -34.22 4.84
N ALA A 583 18.04 -34.88 3.70
CA ALA A 583 16.98 -35.19 2.77
C ALA A 583 16.30 -36.47 3.26
N VAL A 584 14.98 -36.47 3.48
CA VAL A 584 14.27 -37.67 3.99
C VAL A 584 12.96 -37.90 3.26
N PHE A 585 12.71 -39.14 2.86
CA PHE A 585 11.37 -39.63 2.58
C PHE A 585 10.85 -40.40 3.81
N PHE A 586 9.61 -40.12 4.21
CA PHE A 586 8.96 -40.83 5.31
C PHE A 586 7.52 -41.18 4.96
N GLY A 587 7.16 -42.45 5.11
CA GLY A 587 5.83 -42.97 4.86
C GLY A 587 5.28 -43.73 6.06
N VAL A 588 3.98 -43.62 6.29
CA VAL A 588 3.21 -44.42 7.25
C VAL A 588 2.16 -45.19 6.48
N ILE A 589 2.27 -46.52 6.51
CA ILE A 589 1.40 -47.46 5.80
C ILE A 589 0.44 -48.10 6.79
N GLU A 590 -0.85 -47.95 6.53
CA GLU A 590 -1.91 -48.76 7.13
C GLU A 590 -1.89 -50.14 6.45
N LEU A 591 -1.46 -51.16 7.18
CA LEU A 591 -1.17 -52.50 6.67
C LEU A 591 -2.45 -53.23 6.22
N SER A 592 -3.56 -53.02 6.91
CA SER A 592 -4.86 -53.60 6.56
C SER A 592 -5.38 -53.13 5.19
N SER A 593 -5.25 -51.84 4.89
CA SER A 593 -5.80 -51.23 3.67
C SER A 593 -4.77 -51.10 2.54
N GLY A 594 -3.48 -50.98 2.89
CA GLY A 594 -2.38 -50.58 2.02
C GLY A 594 -2.34 -49.08 1.74
N ARG A 595 -3.14 -48.25 2.43
CA ARG A 595 -3.06 -46.79 2.32
C ARG A 595 -1.77 -46.32 2.97
N MET A 596 -0.99 -45.54 2.24
CA MET A 596 0.22 -44.90 2.73
C MET A 596 0.05 -43.38 2.72
N LYS A 597 0.23 -42.76 3.89
CA LYS A 597 0.46 -41.32 4.02
C LYS A 597 1.96 -41.08 4.00
N TYR A 598 2.45 -40.08 3.29
CA TYR A 598 3.89 -39.81 3.23
C TYR A 598 4.22 -38.32 3.14
N VAL A 599 5.45 -38.01 3.51
CA VAL A 599 6.10 -36.71 3.34
C VAL A 599 7.42 -36.95 2.64
N ASN A 600 7.71 -36.11 1.64
CA ASN A 600 9.06 -35.97 1.12
C ASN A 600 9.63 -34.66 1.66
N ALA A 601 10.82 -34.72 2.24
CA ALA A 601 11.54 -33.60 2.80
C ALA A 601 12.88 -33.44 2.05
N GLY A 602 12.76 -33.21 0.73
CA GLY A 602 13.88 -32.93 -0.18
C GLY A 602 14.68 -34.16 -0.64
N HIS A 603 14.14 -35.36 -0.46
CA HIS A 603 14.73 -36.62 -0.94
C HIS A 603 14.26 -36.96 -2.36
N PHE A 604 14.94 -37.90 -3.02
CA PHE A 604 14.48 -38.49 -4.29
C PHE A 604 13.11 -39.13 -4.13
N ALA A 605 12.26 -38.97 -5.14
CA ALA A 605 10.92 -39.52 -5.14
C ALA A 605 11.00 -41.06 -5.19
N PRO A 606 10.24 -41.80 -4.36
CA PRO A 606 10.18 -43.24 -4.50
C PRO A 606 9.56 -43.65 -5.83
N TYR A 607 10.11 -44.70 -6.43
CA TYR A 607 9.55 -45.33 -7.62
C TYR A 607 8.44 -46.30 -7.22
N ILE A 608 7.28 -46.23 -7.86
CA ILE A 608 6.17 -47.15 -7.66
C ILE A 608 5.91 -47.98 -8.92
N PHE A 609 6.02 -49.29 -8.80
CA PHE A 609 5.54 -50.25 -9.80
C PHE A 609 4.11 -50.66 -9.47
N ARG A 610 3.23 -50.57 -10.47
CA ARG A 610 1.82 -50.96 -10.40
C ARG A 610 1.62 -52.29 -11.10
N ASP A 611 1.33 -53.35 -10.35
CA ASP A 611 1.23 -54.70 -10.90
C ASP A 611 0.02 -54.86 -11.83
N GLN A 612 -1.11 -54.22 -11.51
CA GLN A 612 -2.32 -54.34 -12.33
C GLN A 612 -2.15 -53.73 -13.73
N SER A 613 -1.53 -52.56 -13.82
CA SER A 613 -1.33 -51.83 -15.09
C SER A 613 -0.01 -52.17 -15.76
N GLN A 614 0.91 -52.85 -15.07
CA GLN A 614 2.28 -53.10 -15.52
C GLN A 614 2.98 -51.79 -15.92
N THR A 615 2.85 -50.77 -15.08
CA THR A 615 3.42 -49.43 -15.27
C THR A 615 4.26 -49.06 -14.06
N GLY A 616 5.37 -48.36 -14.28
CA GLY A 616 6.12 -47.73 -13.20
C GLY A 616 6.17 -46.21 -13.35
N ASN A 617 6.06 -45.50 -12.24
CA ASN A 617 6.15 -44.04 -12.18
C ASN A 617 6.73 -43.62 -10.82
N PHE A 618 7.21 -42.39 -10.70
CA PHE A 618 7.54 -41.83 -9.40
C PHE A 618 6.28 -41.44 -8.61
N LEU A 619 6.31 -41.55 -7.28
CA LEU A 619 5.19 -41.19 -6.40
C LEU A 619 4.88 -39.68 -6.36
N MET A 620 5.77 -38.85 -6.90
CA MET A 620 5.57 -37.41 -7.02
C MET A 620 6.36 -36.86 -8.20
N ASP A 621 5.80 -35.83 -8.84
CA ASP A 621 6.49 -35.02 -9.86
C ASP A 621 7.60 -34.17 -9.18
N GLU A 622 8.56 -33.66 -9.96
CA GLU A 622 9.79 -32.92 -9.56
C GLU A 622 9.60 -31.64 -8.71
N SER A 623 8.46 -31.44 -8.04
CA SER A 623 8.33 -30.39 -7.02
C SER A 623 9.22 -30.73 -5.82
N ILE A 624 10.36 -30.05 -5.72
CA ILE A 624 11.31 -30.20 -4.62
C ILE A 624 10.65 -29.64 -3.35
N ASP A 625 10.16 -30.54 -2.49
CA ASP A 625 9.81 -30.18 -1.12
C ASP A 625 11.09 -29.72 -0.39
N PRO A 626 10.98 -28.84 0.63
CA PRO A 626 12.15 -28.35 1.36
C PRO A 626 12.99 -29.49 1.97
N ILE A 627 14.31 -29.32 2.05
CA ILE A 627 15.21 -30.23 2.78
C ILE A 627 15.17 -29.91 4.28
N MET A 628 15.20 -30.92 5.15
CA MET A 628 15.17 -30.69 6.60
C MET A 628 16.47 -30.11 7.16
N ALA A 629 16.32 -29.38 8.25
CA ALA A 629 17.36 -28.73 9.06
C ALA A 629 18.12 -27.57 8.37
N LEU A 630 17.82 -27.28 7.10
CA LEU A 630 18.43 -26.18 6.35
C LEU A 630 17.90 -24.81 6.81
N THR A 631 16.57 -24.66 6.95
CA THR A 631 15.92 -23.47 7.50
C THR A 631 14.84 -23.84 8.51
N SER A 632 14.58 -22.98 9.50
CA SER A 632 13.58 -23.22 10.55
C SER A 632 12.13 -22.94 10.11
N ASP A 633 11.91 -22.36 8.94
CA ASP A 633 10.58 -21.97 8.45
C ASP A 633 10.02 -22.94 7.39
N ALA A 634 10.72 -24.05 7.15
CA ALA A 634 10.31 -25.07 6.19
C ALA A 634 8.99 -25.74 6.59
N THR A 635 8.06 -25.81 5.63
CA THR A 635 6.77 -26.50 5.79
C THR A 635 6.70 -27.70 4.85
N PHE A 636 6.11 -28.78 5.34
CA PHE A 636 6.04 -30.06 4.61
C PHE A 636 4.60 -30.46 4.33
N ARG A 637 4.40 -31.22 3.26
CA ARG A 637 3.06 -31.61 2.79
C ARG A 637 2.84 -33.10 2.93
N THR A 638 1.76 -33.49 3.60
CA THR A 638 1.27 -34.86 3.59
C THR A 638 0.65 -35.18 2.23
N ARG A 639 1.09 -36.28 1.62
CA ARG A 639 0.48 -36.88 0.43
C ARG A 639 -0.03 -38.27 0.77
N GLU A 640 -0.92 -38.80 -0.05
CA GLU A 640 -1.47 -40.15 0.12
C GLU A 640 -1.35 -40.97 -1.17
N THR A 641 -1.13 -42.27 -1.02
CA THR A 641 -1.24 -43.26 -2.09
C THR A 641 -1.80 -44.56 -1.51
N VAL A 642 -2.23 -45.47 -2.37
CA VAL A 642 -2.67 -46.82 -1.98
C VAL A 642 -1.75 -47.82 -2.66
N ILE A 643 -1.13 -48.71 -1.89
CA ILE A 643 -0.30 -49.81 -2.38
C ILE A 643 -1.22 -51.02 -2.53
N ASN A 644 -1.58 -51.37 -3.76
CA ASN A 644 -2.46 -52.51 -4.03
C ASN A 644 -1.68 -53.83 -3.97
N PRO A 645 -2.35 -54.98 -3.79
CA PRO A 645 -1.69 -56.29 -3.87
C PRO A 645 -0.90 -56.44 -5.18
N GLY A 646 0.40 -56.76 -5.06
CA GLY A 646 1.35 -56.82 -6.17
C GLY A 646 2.17 -55.54 -6.39
N ASP A 647 1.71 -54.37 -5.93
CA ASP A 647 2.44 -53.11 -6.10
C ASP A 647 3.73 -53.10 -5.28
N ILE A 648 4.72 -52.34 -5.79
CA ILE A 648 6.05 -52.21 -5.19
C ILE A 648 6.41 -50.74 -5.06
N VAL A 649 6.92 -50.35 -3.90
CA VAL A 649 7.52 -49.04 -3.64
C VAL A 649 9.02 -49.23 -3.40
N PHE A 650 9.83 -48.60 -4.24
CA PHE A 650 11.28 -48.66 -4.20
C PHE A 650 11.86 -47.28 -3.88
N MET A 651 12.75 -47.23 -2.91
CA MET A 651 13.40 -46.02 -2.41
C MET A 651 14.92 -46.22 -2.46
N TYR A 652 15.63 -45.15 -2.82
CA TYR A 652 17.08 -45.15 -3.01
C TYR A 652 17.67 -43.79 -2.64
N THR A 653 18.93 -43.78 -2.20
CA THR A 653 19.75 -42.56 -2.07
C THR A 653 20.62 -42.34 -3.31
N ASP A 654 21.21 -41.14 -3.45
CA ASP A 654 21.93 -40.76 -4.67
C ASP A 654 23.18 -41.58 -4.95
N GLY A 655 23.77 -42.25 -3.94
CA GLY A 655 24.94 -43.09 -4.10
C GLY A 655 24.83 -44.13 -5.22
N ILE A 656 23.63 -44.68 -5.46
CA ILE A 656 23.44 -45.64 -6.56
C ILE A 656 23.49 -44.99 -7.95
N THR A 657 23.22 -43.69 -8.05
CA THR A 657 23.13 -42.94 -9.31
C THR A 657 24.29 -41.96 -9.57
N THR A 658 25.22 -41.83 -8.62
CA THR A 658 26.31 -40.84 -8.69
C THR A 658 27.59 -41.38 -9.29
N GLU A 659 27.82 -42.69 -9.24
CA GLU A 659 29.04 -43.34 -9.70
C GLU A 659 29.17 -43.34 -11.23
N LEU A 660 30.40 -43.23 -11.71
CA LEU A 660 30.72 -43.16 -13.14
C LEU A 660 31.16 -44.52 -13.67
N SER A 661 30.69 -44.88 -14.85
CA SER A 661 31.26 -45.96 -15.64
C SER A 661 32.69 -45.63 -16.09
N ASN A 662 33.40 -46.65 -16.60
CA ASN A 662 34.73 -46.49 -17.21
C ASN A 662 34.77 -45.49 -18.39
N SER A 663 33.64 -45.21 -19.05
CA SER A 663 33.51 -44.19 -20.10
C SER A 663 33.23 -42.78 -19.56
N GLY A 664 32.98 -42.64 -18.25
CA GLY A 664 32.63 -41.38 -17.60
C GLY A 664 31.13 -41.04 -17.64
N GLU A 665 30.27 -42.01 -17.97
CA GLU A 665 28.80 -41.85 -17.96
C GLU A 665 28.23 -42.24 -16.59
N LYS A 666 27.16 -41.56 -16.13
CA LYS A 666 26.48 -41.86 -14.86
C LYS A 666 25.43 -42.96 -15.04
N PHE A 667 25.26 -43.79 -14.02
CA PHE A 667 24.09 -44.66 -13.91
C PHE A 667 22.89 -43.79 -13.51
N ASP A 668 22.05 -43.41 -14.47
CA ASP A 668 20.96 -42.48 -14.21
C ASP A 668 19.71 -43.15 -13.61
N GLU A 669 18.71 -42.33 -13.26
CA GLU A 669 17.46 -42.79 -12.65
C GLU A 669 16.63 -43.65 -13.62
N ASP A 670 16.71 -43.40 -14.94
CA ASP A 670 16.02 -44.20 -15.94
C ASP A 670 16.56 -45.64 -15.94
N MET A 671 17.88 -45.81 -15.92
CA MET A 671 18.51 -47.14 -15.83
C MET A 671 18.19 -47.86 -14.52
N LEU A 672 18.15 -47.15 -13.39
CA LEU A 672 17.75 -47.71 -12.10
C LEU A 672 16.29 -48.18 -12.12
N THR A 673 15.39 -47.33 -12.60
CA THR A 673 13.96 -47.63 -12.62
C THR A 673 13.62 -48.74 -13.63
N ASP A 674 14.33 -48.83 -14.74
CA ASP A 674 14.25 -49.96 -15.69
C ASP A 674 14.65 -51.29 -15.01
N ALA A 675 15.73 -51.31 -14.23
CA ALA A 675 16.16 -52.50 -13.49
C ALA A 675 15.10 -52.94 -12.46
N VAL A 676 14.53 -51.97 -11.72
CA VAL A 676 13.43 -52.23 -10.76
C VAL A 676 12.20 -52.73 -11.49
N PHE A 677 11.83 -52.13 -12.62
CA PHE A 677 10.66 -52.49 -13.42
C PHE A 677 10.73 -53.92 -13.93
N GLU A 678 11.85 -54.31 -14.54
CA GLU A 678 12.02 -55.66 -15.08
C GLU A 678 12.08 -56.73 -13.96
N ALA A 679 12.72 -56.43 -12.83
CA ALA A 679 12.71 -57.31 -11.66
C ALA A 679 11.30 -57.47 -11.06
N ALA A 680 10.56 -56.36 -10.91
CA ALA A 680 9.19 -56.36 -10.41
C ALA A 680 8.25 -57.17 -11.31
N LYS A 681 8.33 -56.96 -12.63
CA LYS A 681 7.56 -57.67 -13.66
C LYS A 681 7.87 -59.17 -13.70
N ALA A 682 9.12 -59.55 -13.41
CA ALA A 682 9.51 -60.96 -13.26
C ALA A 682 8.97 -61.61 -11.96
N GLY A 683 8.29 -60.84 -11.10
CA GLY A 683 7.67 -61.34 -9.88
C GLY A 683 8.63 -61.52 -8.71
N MET A 684 9.85 -60.97 -8.81
CA MET A 684 10.90 -61.08 -7.79
C MET A 684 10.46 -60.53 -6.42
N SER A 685 11.01 -61.07 -5.35
CA SER A 685 10.84 -60.57 -3.96
C SER A 685 11.48 -59.21 -3.76
N SER A 686 11.12 -58.51 -2.69
CA SER A 686 11.70 -57.19 -2.36
C SER A 686 13.23 -57.25 -2.24
N LYS A 687 13.75 -58.36 -1.71
CA LYS A 687 15.19 -58.61 -1.63
C LYS A 687 15.84 -58.78 -3.01
N GLU A 688 15.27 -59.63 -3.86
CA GLU A 688 15.79 -59.86 -5.21
C GLU A 688 15.77 -58.59 -6.07
N ILE A 689 14.75 -57.73 -5.90
CA ILE A 689 14.67 -56.43 -6.59
C ILE A 689 15.82 -55.51 -6.15
N VAL A 690 16.04 -55.37 -4.83
CA VAL A 690 17.15 -54.57 -4.29
C VAL A 690 18.50 -55.08 -4.80
N GLU A 691 18.72 -56.38 -4.75
CA GLU A 691 19.97 -57.01 -5.23
C GLU A 691 20.15 -56.84 -6.74
N ALA A 692 19.07 -56.94 -7.54
CA ALA A 692 19.11 -56.72 -8.98
C ALA A 692 19.46 -55.28 -9.35
N SER A 693 18.87 -54.30 -8.67
CA SER A 693 19.17 -52.87 -8.87
C SER A 693 20.62 -52.54 -8.54
N HIS A 694 21.12 -52.99 -7.38
CA HIS A 694 22.52 -52.79 -7.02
C HIS A 694 23.47 -53.49 -8.00
N LYS A 695 23.15 -54.72 -8.41
CA LYS A 695 23.95 -55.47 -9.39
C LYS A 695 24.02 -54.74 -10.74
N ALA A 696 22.93 -54.17 -11.22
CA ALA A 696 22.92 -53.37 -12.46
C ALA A 696 23.86 -52.16 -12.35
N ALA A 697 23.84 -51.45 -11.22
CA ALA A 697 24.75 -50.33 -10.98
C ALA A 697 26.23 -50.77 -10.94
N VAL A 698 26.55 -51.88 -10.26
CA VAL A 698 27.91 -52.46 -10.22
C VAL A 698 28.40 -52.87 -11.60
N GLU A 699 27.54 -53.54 -12.39
CA GLU A 699 27.89 -53.97 -13.74
C GLU A 699 28.12 -52.78 -14.68
N PHE A 700 27.35 -51.71 -14.52
CA PHE A 700 27.51 -50.46 -15.27
C PHE A 700 28.79 -49.70 -14.88
N ALA A 701 29.06 -49.55 -13.58
CA ALA A 701 30.28 -48.91 -13.08
C ALA A 701 31.54 -49.70 -13.47
N GLY A 702 31.45 -51.03 -13.50
CA GLY A 702 32.56 -51.94 -13.79
C GLY A 702 33.43 -52.26 -12.56
N HIS A 703 33.03 -51.81 -11.37
CA HIS A 703 33.63 -52.16 -10.08
C HIS A 703 32.59 -52.12 -8.94
N PRO A 704 32.82 -52.84 -7.83
CA PRO A 704 31.88 -52.90 -6.72
C PRO A 704 32.02 -51.76 -5.70
N GLU A 705 33.06 -50.94 -5.80
CA GLU A 705 33.33 -49.87 -4.82
C GLU A 705 32.68 -48.55 -5.24
N PHE A 706 31.80 -47.96 -4.42
CA PHE A 706 31.16 -46.67 -4.70
C PHE A 706 31.76 -45.56 -3.82
N ASN A 707 31.71 -44.31 -4.32
CA ASN A 707 32.26 -43.14 -3.64
C ASN A 707 31.33 -42.52 -2.59
N ASP A 708 30.03 -42.82 -2.65
CA ASP A 708 29.01 -42.46 -1.66
C ASP A 708 28.28 -43.71 -1.13
N ASP A 709 27.62 -43.57 0.02
CA ASP A 709 26.82 -44.64 0.59
C ASP A 709 25.59 -44.91 -0.26
N ILE A 710 25.08 -46.15 -0.22
CA ILE A 710 23.86 -46.51 -0.94
C ILE A 710 22.88 -47.13 0.04
N ALA A 711 21.77 -46.44 0.32
CA ALA A 711 20.63 -47.03 1.02
C ALA A 711 19.51 -47.37 0.04
N LEU A 712 19.13 -48.65 -0.02
CA LEU A 712 18.02 -49.14 -0.83
C LEU A 712 16.95 -49.74 0.08
N LEU A 713 15.69 -49.43 -0.20
CA LEU A 713 14.55 -50.04 0.48
C LEU A 713 13.46 -50.38 -0.55
N CYS A 714 12.98 -51.62 -0.50
CA CYS A 714 11.89 -52.11 -1.32
C CYS A 714 10.78 -52.67 -0.45
N LEU A 715 9.56 -52.16 -0.65
CA LEU A 715 8.34 -52.64 -0.03
C LEU A 715 7.40 -53.15 -1.12
N LYS A 716 6.97 -54.39 -0.99
CA LYS A 716 6.03 -55.04 -1.90
C LYS A 716 4.82 -55.52 -1.12
N ARG A 717 3.62 -55.27 -1.62
CA ARG A 717 2.41 -55.91 -1.07
C ARG A 717 2.21 -57.26 -1.76
N LYS A 718 2.11 -58.35 -0.99
CA LYS A 718 1.88 -59.70 -1.50
C LYS A 718 0.47 -59.80 -2.12
N LYS A 719 0.33 -60.66 -3.13
CA LYS A 719 -0.94 -60.92 -3.85
C LYS A 719 -1.91 -61.75 -3.05
#